data_AF-A0A972T9K8-F1
#
_entry.id   AF-A0A972T9K8-F1
#
_cell.length_a   1.000
_cell.length_b   1.000
_cell.length_c   1.000
_cell.angle_alpha   90.00
_cell.angle_beta   90.00
_cell.angle_gamma   90.00
#
_symmetry.space_group_name_H-M   'P 1'
#
loop_
_entity.id
_entity.type
_entity.pdbx_description
1 polymer ?
#
loop_
_entity_poly.entity_id
_entity_poly.type
_entity_poly.pdbx_seq_one_letter_code
_entity_poly.pdbx_strand_id
1 'polypeptide(L)'
;MENGARELNRLLREASRSLLLKASFSAITIPVLVLALFSFTIFRFSARQYLVFLLALVAVVVPLIIAFAVTYLSRQRRLMARLDTWYDQERDPGEPRDRLLATRLQREVDGSSVEHGLMVAAGIFLSIALSVLLFGRYADFTSYTSVAYISLGGLLAITDFFITLFISHREMRPVLRAFLHDCRGFGFHAAAGIGRRLAVFSMTILLLALGITWIASSYISSDMLKEELVLRGRDNALLLAERFTDLEEQGTLRAGGDEVAADLAISEDEMLVLFDEDGEAFLEISRGKTDEVAWRELAEGALGEGTASRIEQAGRREFLVTSCPLGAESGGTMVRVSAVDTSFQAMGRLTPTMILLLLLGVGVAAFLTLLMTRNLADPIRRLVRTCRVVGTGDLTVEVPVDSLDDMGELASSYGEMLSSLRHISSELRETSGEVSEGAVSIVAVSEQIMAAIEELNALVQDLSGQIEHEVDQIRNVEEIMRSVAETISMSHAEASRSFEISRDAETAVREGREHARDAVEKIADFKTILDQSMEAILSLGESSQKIGAIVDIITRIADQTNLLALNAAIEAARVPEHGKGFAVVADEVKKLAQEAAGSAQRIHDLVRAIQGDVEVAKALMEKGTMGMYVGMETVERTDQSLASISDIVGEMARMANAIAEASSRELAESERLADSLRAMKEQVETTAGAYEEIGASSEEQTAATTELTSTAERLSHIAEKLQEMVAHFKLS
;
A
#
# COMPACT_ATOMS: atom_id res chain seq x y z
N MET A 1 91.87 -53.61 12.42
CA MET A 1 90.80 -53.02 11.58
C MET A 1 89.45 -53.72 11.77
N GLU A 2 89.39 -54.98 12.20
CA GLU A 2 88.14 -55.68 12.53
C GLU A 2 87.37 -55.09 13.75
N ASN A 3 88.05 -54.55 14.76
CA ASN A 3 87.37 -53.95 15.93
C ASN A 3 86.68 -52.62 15.62
N GLY A 4 87.24 -51.77 14.75
CA GLY A 4 86.62 -50.49 14.38
C GLY A 4 85.36 -50.64 13.51
N ALA A 5 85.26 -51.72 12.73
CA ALA A 5 84.06 -52.02 11.95
C ALA A 5 82.91 -52.55 12.83
N ARG A 6 83.22 -53.33 13.88
CA ARG A 6 82.23 -53.81 14.87
C ARG A 6 81.69 -52.69 15.75
N GLU A 7 82.54 -51.73 16.12
CA GLU A 7 82.17 -50.55 16.93
C GLU A 7 81.26 -49.58 16.16
N LEU A 8 81.62 -49.27 14.91
CA LEU A 8 80.81 -48.44 14.01
C LEU A 8 79.45 -49.11 13.71
N ASN A 9 79.46 -50.42 13.59
CA ASN A 9 78.25 -51.23 13.45
C ASN A 9 77.35 -51.09 14.70
N ARG A 10 77.88 -51.28 15.90
CA ARG A 10 77.09 -51.22 17.14
C ARG A 10 76.45 -49.83 17.35
N LEU A 11 77.20 -48.77 17.07
CA LEU A 11 76.74 -47.38 17.16
C LEU A 11 75.62 -47.03 16.16
N LEU A 12 75.67 -47.57 14.93
CA LEU A 12 74.60 -47.39 13.93
C LEU A 12 73.32 -48.16 14.29
N ARG A 13 73.46 -49.32 14.97
CA ARG A 13 72.33 -50.13 15.50
C ARG A 13 71.60 -49.42 16.65
N GLU A 14 72.31 -48.69 17.51
CA GLU A 14 71.73 -47.96 18.64
C GLU A 14 71.16 -46.59 18.23
N ALA A 15 71.86 -45.86 17.34
CA ALA A 15 71.36 -44.59 16.81
C ALA A 15 70.04 -44.75 16.04
N SER A 16 69.91 -45.81 15.24
CA SER A 16 68.70 -46.10 14.46
C SER A 16 67.49 -46.51 15.33
N ARG A 17 67.71 -47.22 16.44
CA ARG A 17 66.64 -47.53 17.42
C ARG A 17 66.14 -46.28 18.16
N SER A 18 67.02 -45.34 18.53
CA SER A 18 66.64 -44.10 19.23
C SER A 18 65.87 -43.12 18.34
N LEU A 19 66.25 -43.01 17.06
CA LEU A 19 65.57 -42.18 16.05
C LEU A 19 64.16 -42.70 15.74
N LEU A 20 63.97 -44.02 15.70
CA LEU A 20 62.66 -44.64 15.45
C LEU A 20 61.66 -44.47 16.60
N LEU A 21 62.11 -44.52 17.86
CA LEU A 21 61.27 -44.27 19.04
C LEU A 21 60.84 -42.81 19.15
N LYS A 22 61.75 -41.86 18.82
CA LYS A 22 61.44 -40.42 18.79
C LYS A 22 60.51 -40.03 17.61
N ALA A 23 60.66 -40.66 16.44
CA ALA A 23 59.79 -40.43 15.29
C ALA A 23 58.37 -40.99 15.48
N SER A 24 58.23 -42.16 16.12
CA SER A 24 56.92 -42.80 16.31
C SER A 24 56.05 -42.15 17.39
N PHE A 25 56.65 -41.46 18.37
CA PHE A 25 55.87 -40.75 19.40
C PHE A 25 55.31 -39.41 18.89
N SER A 26 56.08 -38.63 18.11
CA SER A 26 55.64 -37.34 17.56
C SER A 26 54.59 -37.48 16.45
N ALA A 27 54.69 -38.52 15.61
CA ALA A 27 53.79 -38.74 14.47
C ALA A 27 52.35 -39.10 14.86
N ILE A 28 52.12 -39.63 16.07
CA ILE A 28 50.80 -40.15 16.50
C ILE A 28 50.12 -39.23 17.52
N THR A 29 50.87 -38.65 18.47
CA THR A 29 50.25 -37.90 19.59
C THR A 29 49.84 -36.48 19.22
N ILE A 30 50.58 -35.81 18.35
CA ILE A 30 50.36 -34.38 18.03
C ILE A 30 49.11 -34.18 17.14
N PRO A 31 48.87 -34.95 16.06
CA PRO A 31 47.69 -34.75 15.22
C PRO A 31 46.38 -35.07 15.93
N VAL A 32 46.38 -36.08 16.81
CA VAL A 32 45.19 -36.52 17.57
C VAL A 32 44.82 -35.50 18.65
N LEU A 33 45.80 -34.93 19.35
CA LEU A 33 45.57 -33.90 20.37
C LEU A 33 45.10 -32.57 19.74
N VAL A 34 45.67 -32.21 18.58
CA VAL A 34 45.28 -31.01 17.83
C VAL A 34 43.86 -31.13 17.28
N LEU A 35 43.46 -32.30 16.74
CA LEU A 35 42.08 -32.52 16.30
C LEU A 35 41.07 -32.53 17.47
N ALA A 36 41.45 -33.10 18.62
CA ALA A 36 40.61 -33.11 19.81
C ALA A 36 40.37 -31.69 20.37
N LEU A 37 41.41 -30.85 20.38
CA LEU A 37 41.31 -29.45 20.77
C LEU A 37 40.53 -28.61 19.75
N PHE A 38 40.65 -28.90 18.45
CA PHE A 38 39.92 -28.20 17.38
C PHE A 38 38.39 -28.42 17.45
N SER A 39 37.96 -29.60 17.90
CA SER A 39 36.52 -29.94 18.01
C SER A 39 35.81 -29.21 19.14
N PHE A 40 36.52 -28.65 20.13
CA PHE A 40 35.90 -28.13 21.35
C PHE A 40 35.60 -26.62 21.28
N THR A 41 36.35 -25.85 20.49
CA THR A 41 36.44 -24.39 20.68
C THR A 41 35.66 -23.53 19.68
N ILE A 42 35.22 -24.04 18.51
CA ILE A 42 34.83 -23.13 17.40
C ILE A 42 33.41 -23.35 16.80
N PHE A 43 32.73 -24.48 17.01
CA PHE A 43 31.46 -24.74 16.30
C PHE A 43 30.22 -24.92 17.20
N ARG A 44 29.18 -24.10 16.98
CA ARG A 44 27.80 -24.37 17.46
C ARG A 44 27.11 -25.36 16.51
N PHE A 45 27.28 -26.65 16.75
CA PHE A 45 26.55 -27.71 16.04
C PHE A 45 25.22 -28.06 16.74
N SER A 46 24.22 -28.48 15.98
CA SER A 46 23.09 -29.23 16.54
C SER A 46 23.54 -30.65 16.92
N ALA A 47 22.93 -31.27 17.94
CA ALA A 47 23.37 -32.56 18.50
C ALA A 47 23.47 -33.69 17.45
N ARG A 48 22.61 -33.68 16.42
CA ARG A 48 22.68 -34.62 15.28
C ARG A 48 23.91 -34.42 14.40
N GLN A 49 24.33 -33.17 14.18
CA GLN A 49 25.51 -32.84 13.37
C GLN A 49 26.81 -33.21 14.09
N TYR A 50 26.84 -33.04 15.42
CA TYR A 50 27.96 -33.46 16.26
C TYR A 50 28.16 -34.98 16.25
N LEU A 51 27.08 -35.75 16.31
CA LEU A 51 27.13 -37.22 16.30
C LEU A 51 27.66 -37.77 14.96
N VAL A 52 27.22 -37.20 13.83
CA VAL A 52 27.69 -37.59 12.49
C VAL A 52 29.17 -37.23 12.29
N PHE A 53 29.60 -36.07 12.78
CA PHE A 53 31.01 -35.66 12.78
C PHE A 53 31.89 -36.60 13.60
N LEU A 54 31.48 -36.94 14.83
CA LEU A 54 32.20 -37.86 15.70
C LEU A 54 32.30 -39.26 15.09
N LEU A 55 31.21 -39.76 14.50
CA LEU A 55 31.16 -41.05 13.81
C LEU A 55 32.08 -41.07 12.57
N ALA A 56 32.08 -40.03 11.74
CA ALA A 56 32.96 -39.95 10.57
C ALA A 56 34.45 -39.84 10.94
N LEU A 57 34.76 -39.08 12.00
CA LEU A 57 36.12 -38.94 12.51
C LEU A 57 36.68 -40.27 13.04
N VAL A 58 35.88 -40.97 13.85
CA VAL A 58 36.28 -42.24 14.46
C VAL A 58 36.24 -43.40 13.46
N ALA A 59 35.35 -43.39 12.46
CA ALA A 59 35.20 -44.49 11.51
C ALA A 59 36.16 -44.42 10.31
N VAL A 60 36.66 -43.24 9.94
CA VAL A 60 37.49 -43.08 8.73
C VAL A 60 38.90 -42.61 9.06
N VAL A 61 39.06 -41.57 9.89
CA VAL A 61 40.37 -40.94 10.10
C VAL A 61 41.23 -41.77 11.06
N VAL A 62 40.66 -42.22 12.18
CA VAL A 62 41.38 -43.03 13.17
C VAL A 62 41.87 -44.37 12.58
N PRO A 63 41.07 -45.14 11.82
CA PRO A 63 41.54 -46.39 11.23
C PRO A 63 42.55 -46.18 10.12
N LEU A 64 42.47 -45.08 9.35
CA LEU A 64 43.45 -44.75 8.32
C LEU A 64 44.82 -44.40 8.94
N ILE A 65 44.82 -43.59 10.00
CA ILE A 65 46.05 -43.23 10.73
C ILE A 65 46.68 -44.48 11.37
N ILE A 66 45.86 -45.35 11.97
CA ILE A 66 46.34 -46.62 12.54
C ILE A 66 46.86 -47.54 11.43
N ALA A 67 46.15 -47.70 10.31
CA ALA A 67 46.58 -48.52 9.18
C ALA A 67 47.89 -47.99 8.58
N PHE A 68 48.06 -46.67 8.45
CA PHE A 68 49.29 -46.05 7.96
C PHE A 68 50.44 -46.22 8.96
N ALA A 69 50.21 -45.99 10.25
CA ALA A 69 51.20 -46.20 11.31
C ALA A 69 51.68 -47.67 11.32
N VAL A 70 50.75 -48.62 11.25
CA VAL A 70 51.05 -50.06 11.20
C VAL A 70 51.82 -50.41 9.93
N THR A 71 51.45 -49.85 8.77
CA THR A 71 52.16 -50.10 7.51
C THR A 71 53.58 -49.57 7.57
N TYR A 72 53.79 -48.35 8.08
CA TYR A 72 55.10 -47.74 8.28
C TYR A 72 55.96 -48.54 9.26
N LEU A 73 55.43 -48.87 10.44
CA LEU A 73 56.11 -49.71 11.45
C LEU A 73 56.45 -51.10 10.90
N SER A 74 55.58 -51.71 10.09
CA SER A 74 55.83 -53.02 9.46
C SER A 74 56.95 -52.98 8.41
N ARG A 75 57.11 -51.84 7.73
CA ARG A 75 58.12 -51.64 6.69
C ARG A 75 59.47 -51.30 7.32
N GLN A 76 59.49 -50.46 8.35
CA GLN A 76 60.68 -50.18 9.17
C GLN A 76 61.19 -51.44 9.87
N ARG A 77 60.31 -52.28 10.43
CA ARG A 77 60.70 -53.58 10.99
C ARG A 77 61.32 -54.51 9.95
N ARG A 78 60.83 -54.51 8.70
CA ARG A 78 61.41 -55.29 7.60
C ARG A 78 62.78 -54.75 7.16
N LEU A 79 62.93 -53.43 7.14
CA LEU A 79 64.20 -52.76 6.83
C LEU A 79 65.24 -53.04 7.92
N MET A 80 64.83 -53.01 9.19
CA MET A 80 65.64 -53.38 10.34
C MET A 80 66.01 -54.86 10.35
N ALA A 81 65.09 -55.77 10.02
CA ALA A 81 65.40 -57.20 9.90
C ALA A 81 66.43 -57.48 8.78
N ARG A 82 66.39 -56.69 7.69
CA ARG A 82 67.40 -56.74 6.61
C ARG A 82 68.73 -56.13 7.00
N LEU A 83 68.72 -55.04 7.78
CA LEU A 83 69.94 -54.48 8.38
C LEU A 83 70.55 -55.49 9.37
N ASP A 84 69.75 -56.08 10.25
CA ASP A 84 70.22 -57.08 11.22
C ASP A 84 70.79 -58.32 10.53
N THR A 85 70.17 -58.82 9.45
CA THR A 85 70.73 -59.94 8.67
C THR A 85 71.95 -59.57 7.84
N TRP A 86 72.16 -58.30 7.49
CA TRP A 86 73.41 -57.83 6.88
C TRP A 86 74.54 -57.75 7.92
N TYR A 87 74.20 -57.32 9.14
CA TYR A 87 75.13 -57.17 10.26
C TYR A 87 75.60 -58.49 10.87
N ASP A 88 74.71 -59.48 10.97
CA ASP A 88 75.03 -60.77 11.62
C ASP A 88 75.83 -61.74 10.72
N GLN A 89 76.14 -61.37 9.47
CA GLN A 89 76.86 -62.23 8.51
C GLN A 89 78.37 -61.93 8.34
N GLU A 90 78.99 -61.11 9.20
CA GLU A 90 80.45 -60.83 9.20
C GLU A 90 81.07 -60.62 7.80
N ARG A 91 80.43 -59.78 6.97
CA ARG A 91 80.90 -59.49 5.60
C ARG A 91 81.89 -58.32 5.55
N ASP A 92 82.91 -58.42 4.69
CA ASP A 92 84.03 -57.49 4.58
C ASP A 92 83.69 -56.26 3.68
N PRO A 93 83.80 -55.01 4.18
CA PRO A 93 83.59 -53.78 3.39
C PRO A 93 84.63 -53.53 2.28
N GLY A 94 85.64 -54.39 2.13
CA GLY A 94 86.61 -54.39 1.02
C GLY A 94 86.09 -54.98 -0.30
N GLU A 95 85.08 -55.86 -0.29
CA GLU A 95 84.63 -56.58 -1.49
C GLU A 95 83.63 -55.77 -2.37
N PRO A 96 83.72 -55.80 -3.72
CA PRO A 96 82.87 -55.01 -4.60
C PRO A 96 81.37 -55.34 -4.52
N ARG A 97 81.03 -56.61 -4.22
CA ARG A 97 79.63 -57.06 -4.11
C ARG A 97 78.93 -56.52 -2.86
N ASP A 98 79.63 -56.48 -1.73
CA ASP A 98 79.06 -56.01 -0.46
C ASP A 98 79.01 -54.48 -0.35
N ARG A 99 79.93 -53.74 -1.01
CA ARG A 99 79.80 -52.28 -1.18
C ARG A 99 78.55 -51.87 -1.96
N LEU A 100 78.16 -52.66 -2.96
CA LEU A 100 76.99 -52.40 -3.81
C LEU A 100 75.68 -52.70 -3.07
N LEU A 101 75.71 -53.64 -2.12
CA LEU A 101 74.63 -53.92 -1.18
C LEU A 101 74.53 -52.85 -0.08
N ALA A 102 75.65 -52.42 0.50
CA ALA A 102 75.69 -51.35 1.51
C ALA A 102 75.18 -50.01 0.94
N THR A 103 75.58 -49.65 -0.28
CA THR A 103 75.06 -48.45 -0.98
C THR A 103 73.58 -48.57 -1.38
N ARG A 104 73.07 -49.78 -1.65
CA ARG A 104 71.62 -50.00 -1.83
C ARG A 104 70.84 -49.86 -0.53
N LEU A 105 71.33 -50.45 0.56
CA LEU A 105 70.73 -50.33 1.90
C LEU A 105 70.76 -48.88 2.40
N GLN A 106 71.84 -48.16 2.17
CA GLN A 106 71.94 -46.74 2.52
C GLN A 106 70.99 -45.88 1.68
N ARG A 107 70.81 -46.17 0.38
CA ARG A 107 69.75 -45.54 -0.43
C ARG A 107 68.34 -45.90 0.04
N GLU A 108 68.10 -47.11 0.53
CA GLU A 108 66.80 -47.50 1.11
C GLU A 108 66.53 -46.80 2.45
N VAL A 109 67.56 -46.56 3.28
CA VAL A 109 67.46 -45.80 4.54
C VAL A 109 67.26 -44.30 4.27
N ASP A 110 68.03 -43.71 3.35
CA ASP A 110 67.88 -42.32 2.94
C ASP A 110 66.51 -42.09 2.28
N GLY A 111 66.08 -43.02 1.41
CA GLY A 111 64.74 -43.02 0.81
C GLY A 111 63.62 -43.14 1.84
N SER A 112 63.83 -43.90 2.92
CA SER A 112 62.90 -44.02 4.04
C SER A 112 62.68 -42.70 4.79
N SER A 113 63.72 -41.87 4.94
CA SER A 113 63.59 -40.54 5.58
C SER A 113 62.80 -39.56 4.71
N VAL A 114 63.01 -39.59 3.39
CA VAL A 114 62.30 -38.77 2.41
C VAL A 114 60.84 -39.21 2.27
N GLU A 115 60.58 -40.53 2.26
CA GLU A 115 59.22 -41.07 2.33
C GLU A 115 58.51 -40.69 3.63
N HIS A 116 59.23 -40.58 4.76
CA HIS A 116 58.67 -40.11 6.03
C HIS A 116 58.24 -38.64 5.96
N GLY A 117 59.09 -37.77 5.40
CA GLY A 117 58.73 -36.36 5.15
C GLY A 117 57.55 -36.21 4.17
N LEU A 118 57.50 -37.03 3.11
CA LEU A 118 56.40 -37.02 2.13
C LEU A 118 55.08 -37.53 2.76
N MET A 119 55.14 -38.50 3.66
CA MET A 119 53.96 -39.05 4.36
C MET A 119 53.37 -38.05 5.37
N VAL A 120 54.21 -37.32 6.10
CA VAL A 120 53.74 -36.27 7.02
C VAL A 120 53.11 -35.13 6.22
N ALA A 121 53.74 -34.71 5.12
CA ALA A 121 53.18 -33.71 4.22
C ALA A 121 51.84 -34.16 3.60
N ALA A 122 51.71 -35.42 3.17
CA ALA A 122 50.46 -35.96 2.64
C ALA A 122 49.35 -36.06 3.70
N GLY A 123 49.69 -36.37 4.97
CA GLY A 123 48.74 -36.37 6.08
C GLY A 123 48.20 -34.97 6.40
N ILE A 124 49.07 -33.95 6.38
CA ILE A 124 48.70 -32.55 6.54
C ILE A 124 47.81 -32.09 5.37
N PHE A 125 48.20 -32.42 4.14
CA PHE A 125 47.45 -32.04 2.94
C PHE A 125 46.07 -32.72 2.88
N LEU A 126 45.97 -33.99 3.27
CA LEU A 126 44.71 -34.73 3.33
C LEU A 126 43.81 -34.20 4.46
N SER A 127 44.37 -33.82 5.60
CA SER A 127 43.62 -33.19 6.71
C SER A 127 43.05 -31.82 6.31
N ILE A 128 43.85 -31.00 5.63
CA ILE A 128 43.42 -29.69 5.09
C ILE A 128 42.37 -29.89 3.99
N ALA A 129 42.61 -30.80 3.03
CA ALA A 129 41.69 -31.07 1.93
C ALA A 129 40.34 -31.63 2.41
N LEU A 130 40.33 -32.54 3.38
CA LEU A 130 39.11 -33.11 3.96
C LEU A 130 38.32 -32.05 4.76
N SER A 131 39.03 -31.15 5.45
CA SER A 131 38.44 -29.99 6.14
C SER A 131 37.88 -28.95 5.17
N VAL A 132 38.43 -28.82 3.97
CA VAL A 132 37.87 -27.94 2.93
C VAL A 132 36.68 -28.59 2.22
N LEU A 133 36.73 -29.90 1.93
CA LEU A 133 35.68 -30.65 1.23
C LEU A 133 34.42 -30.87 2.07
N LEU A 134 34.56 -31.19 3.37
CA LEU A 134 33.41 -31.43 4.25
C LEU A 134 32.67 -30.12 4.61
N PHE A 135 33.37 -28.99 4.61
CA PHE A 135 32.81 -27.71 5.06
C PHE A 135 32.49 -26.73 3.92
N GLY A 136 33.06 -26.94 2.73
CA GLY A 136 32.83 -26.10 1.54
C GLY A 136 31.41 -26.21 0.95
N ARG A 137 30.58 -27.18 1.37
CA ARG A 137 29.20 -27.33 0.88
C ARG A 137 28.15 -26.64 1.75
N TYR A 138 28.52 -26.09 2.91
CA TYR A 138 27.57 -25.59 3.92
C TYR A 138 27.92 -24.23 4.55
N ALA A 139 28.87 -23.47 3.97
CA ALA A 139 29.25 -22.15 4.49
C ALA A 139 29.32 -21.11 3.37
N ASP A 140 28.50 -20.06 3.48
CA ASP A 140 28.64 -18.83 2.69
C ASP A 140 30.00 -18.20 3.01
N PHE A 141 30.87 -18.10 2.01
CA PHE A 141 32.24 -17.61 2.17
C PHE A 141 32.26 -16.08 2.30
N THR A 142 32.50 -15.56 3.51
CA THR A 142 32.99 -14.18 3.69
C THR A 142 34.51 -14.15 3.79
N SER A 143 35.16 -13.18 3.14
CA SER A 143 36.63 -13.04 3.02
C SER A 143 37.42 -13.14 4.34
N TYR A 144 36.78 -12.82 5.47
CA TYR A 144 37.40 -12.82 6.81
C TYR A 144 37.66 -14.21 7.39
N THR A 145 36.80 -15.20 7.11
CA THR A 145 36.99 -16.57 7.63
C THR A 145 38.12 -17.27 6.87
N SER A 146 38.24 -17.04 5.57
CA SER A 146 39.31 -17.56 4.72
C SER A 146 40.71 -17.16 5.19
N VAL A 147 40.89 -15.89 5.60
CA VAL A 147 42.18 -15.36 6.09
C VAL A 147 42.54 -15.95 7.45
N ALA A 148 41.55 -16.19 8.34
CA ALA A 148 41.78 -16.87 9.62
C ALA A 148 42.22 -18.33 9.42
N TYR A 149 41.61 -19.04 8.47
CA TYR A 149 41.99 -20.43 8.14
C TYR A 149 43.40 -20.53 7.52
N ILE A 150 43.76 -19.62 6.61
CA ILE A 150 45.10 -19.60 5.98
C ILE A 150 46.18 -19.22 7.00
N SER A 151 45.90 -18.27 7.89
CA SER A 151 46.84 -17.83 8.93
C SER A 151 47.11 -18.92 9.97
N LEU A 152 46.08 -19.68 10.35
CA LEU A 152 46.18 -20.75 11.35
C LEU A 152 46.81 -22.03 10.75
N GLY A 153 46.51 -22.35 9.49
CA GLY A 153 47.19 -23.41 8.74
C GLY A 153 48.68 -23.11 8.51
N GLY A 154 49.02 -21.84 8.24
CA GLY A 154 50.40 -21.37 8.18
C GLY A 154 51.11 -21.49 9.54
N LEU A 155 50.44 -21.17 10.64
CA LEU A 155 51.00 -21.28 11.99
C LEU A 155 51.35 -22.73 12.36
N LEU A 156 50.45 -23.68 12.05
CA LEU A 156 50.64 -25.11 12.28
C LEU A 156 51.78 -25.69 11.44
N ALA A 157 51.85 -25.31 10.15
CA ALA A 157 52.93 -25.69 9.26
C ALA A 157 54.28 -25.11 9.73
N ILE A 158 54.31 -23.90 10.29
CA ILE A 158 55.53 -23.28 10.82
C ILE A 158 56.01 -24.01 12.09
N THR A 159 55.11 -24.34 13.04
CA THR A 159 55.49 -25.12 14.23
C THR A 159 56.03 -26.51 13.90
N ASP A 160 55.40 -27.22 12.95
CA ASP A 160 55.84 -28.55 12.54
C ASP A 160 57.12 -28.50 11.69
N PHE A 161 57.25 -27.47 10.84
CA PHE A 161 58.48 -27.16 10.11
C PHE A 161 59.65 -26.91 11.07
N PHE A 162 59.47 -26.12 12.14
CA PHE A 162 60.55 -25.87 13.11
C PHE A 162 60.92 -27.10 13.94
N ILE A 163 59.98 -27.98 14.26
CA ILE A 163 60.26 -29.24 14.96
C ILE A 163 61.05 -30.20 14.05
N THR A 164 60.69 -30.27 12.76
CA THR A 164 61.40 -31.06 11.76
C THR A 164 62.79 -30.46 11.45
N LEU A 165 62.91 -29.13 11.42
CA LEU A 165 64.17 -28.39 11.23
C LEU A 165 65.17 -28.63 12.38
N PHE A 166 64.68 -28.83 13.60
CA PHE A 166 65.52 -29.05 14.78
C PHE A 166 66.15 -30.46 14.80
N ILE A 167 65.55 -31.42 14.08
CA ILE A 167 66.03 -32.81 13.98
C ILE A 167 67.09 -32.97 12.88
N SER A 168 67.12 -32.10 11.85
CA SER A 168 68.00 -32.22 10.67
C SER A 168 68.94 -31.02 10.50
N HIS A 169 69.91 -30.86 11.42
CA HIS A 169 70.62 -29.59 11.62
C HIS A 169 71.91 -29.38 10.77
N ARG A 170 72.02 -29.78 9.49
CA ARG A 170 73.24 -29.38 8.73
C ARG A 170 73.17 -28.96 7.27
N GLU A 171 72.08 -29.15 6.53
CA GLU A 171 72.11 -28.92 5.05
C GLU A 171 71.23 -27.76 4.52
N MET A 172 70.31 -27.17 5.29
CA MET A 172 69.27 -26.28 4.72
C MET A 172 69.41 -24.75 4.95
N ARG A 173 70.62 -24.25 5.19
CA ARG A 173 70.87 -22.78 5.22
C ARG A 173 70.55 -22.01 3.92
N PRO A 174 70.57 -22.60 2.70
CA PRO A 174 70.24 -21.86 1.47
C PRO A 174 68.73 -21.68 1.21
N VAL A 175 67.88 -22.63 1.63
CA VAL A 175 66.43 -22.65 1.32
C VAL A 175 65.67 -21.57 2.13
N LEU A 176 66.09 -21.35 3.38
CA LEU A 176 65.54 -20.32 4.25
C LEU A 176 65.77 -18.90 3.70
N ARG A 177 66.84 -18.70 2.91
CA ARG A 177 67.16 -17.43 2.25
C ARG A 177 66.29 -17.17 1.03
N ALA A 178 65.80 -18.20 0.34
CA ALA A 178 64.89 -18.07 -0.80
C ALA A 178 63.46 -17.74 -0.35
N PHE A 179 62.99 -18.35 0.74
CA PHE A 179 61.64 -18.13 1.25
C PHE A 179 61.43 -16.73 1.84
N LEU A 180 62.44 -16.17 2.51
CA LEU A 180 62.38 -14.81 3.07
C LEU A 180 62.50 -13.70 2.01
N HIS A 181 62.89 -14.04 0.78
CA HIS A 181 63.00 -13.07 -0.32
C HIS A 181 61.63 -12.75 -0.94
N ASP A 182 60.67 -13.70 -0.95
CA ASP A 182 59.37 -13.54 -1.60
C ASP A 182 58.25 -12.97 -0.71
N CYS A 183 58.48 -12.81 0.59
CA CYS A 183 57.46 -12.29 1.53
C CYS A 183 57.41 -10.75 1.67
N ARG A 184 58.05 -9.98 0.77
CA ARG A 184 58.08 -8.50 0.85
C ARG A 184 56.80 -7.78 0.36
N GLY A 185 55.73 -8.50 0.05
CA GLY A 185 54.58 -7.93 -0.68
C GLY A 185 53.25 -7.72 0.06
N PHE A 186 53.08 -8.14 1.32
CA PHE A 186 51.74 -8.11 1.95
C PHE A 186 51.62 -7.05 3.05
N GLY A 187 51.18 -5.85 2.65
CA GLY A 187 50.70 -4.81 3.55
C GLY A 187 49.28 -5.12 4.05
N PHE A 188 49.14 -5.31 5.37
CA PHE A 188 47.83 -5.30 6.03
C PHE A 188 47.67 -3.99 6.82
N HIS A 189 46.76 -3.14 6.34
CA HIS A 189 46.22 -2.03 7.11
C HIS A 189 44.73 -2.26 7.38
N ALA A 190 44.34 -1.90 8.60
CA ALA A 190 42.98 -1.64 9.08
C ALA A 190 42.02 -2.84 9.26
N ALA A 191 41.93 -3.34 10.50
CA ALA A 191 40.68 -3.77 11.16
C ALA A 191 41.00 -4.17 12.61
N ALA A 192 40.97 -3.20 13.54
CA ALA A 192 41.45 -3.39 14.91
C ALA A 192 40.35 -3.12 15.94
N GLY A 193 39.85 -4.20 16.55
CA GLY A 193 39.08 -4.13 17.80
C GLY A 193 39.06 -5.52 18.46
N ILE A 194 38.24 -6.41 17.92
CA ILE A 194 38.13 -7.79 18.40
C ILE A 194 39.31 -8.65 17.94
N GLY A 195 39.79 -8.44 16.70
CA GLY A 195 40.93 -9.18 16.13
C GLY A 195 42.23 -9.00 16.92
N ARG A 196 42.49 -7.81 17.48
CA ARG A 196 43.66 -7.59 18.35
C ARG A 196 43.58 -8.37 19.65
N ARG A 197 42.38 -8.47 20.25
CA ARG A 197 42.19 -9.14 21.55
C ARG A 197 42.20 -10.66 21.40
N LEU A 198 41.62 -11.19 20.31
CA LEU A 198 41.70 -12.61 19.98
C LEU A 198 43.13 -13.04 19.63
N ALA A 199 43.87 -12.21 18.89
CA ALA A 199 45.27 -12.45 18.55
C ALA A 199 46.18 -12.49 19.80
N VAL A 200 45.95 -11.62 20.79
CA VAL A 200 46.67 -11.66 22.07
C VAL A 200 46.36 -12.95 22.83
N PHE A 201 45.10 -13.39 22.85
CA PHE A 201 44.70 -14.63 23.53
C PHE A 201 45.31 -15.87 22.88
N SER A 202 45.30 -15.95 21.54
CA SER A 202 45.95 -17.05 20.81
C SER A 202 47.47 -17.04 20.99
N MET A 203 48.10 -15.85 21.03
CA MET A 203 49.54 -15.71 21.24
C MET A 203 49.95 -16.17 22.65
N THR A 204 49.14 -15.90 23.68
CA THR A 204 49.42 -16.36 25.05
C THR A 204 49.34 -17.88 25.19
N ILE A 205 48.38 -18.53 24.53
CA ILE A 205 48.26 -20.00 24.54
C ILE A 205 49.44 -20.65 23.80
N LEU A 206 49.85 -20.06 22.68
CA LEU A 206 50.99 -20.53 21.89
C LEU A 206 52.31 -20.47 22.69
N LEU A 207 52.55 -19.36 23.39
CA LEU A 207 53.75 -19.18 24.24
C LEU A 207 53.77 -20.15 25.43
N LEU A 208 52.60 -20.42 26.02
CA LEU A 208 52.48 -21.38 27.13
C LEU A 208 52.81 -22.81 26.66
N ALA A 209 52.28 -23.22 25.51
CA ALA A 209 52.53 -24.54 24.94
C ALA A 209 54.01 -24.74 24.54
N LEU A 210 54.63 -23.72 23.92
CA LEU A 210 56.06 -23.74 23.60
C LEU A 210 56.94 -23.85 24.85
N GLY A 211 56.60 -23.12 25.92
CA GLY A 211 57.32 -23.17 27.19
C GLY A 211 57.26 -24.54 27.86
N ILE A 212 56.08 -25.14 27.95
CA ILE A 212 55.89 -26.47 28.57
C ILE A 212 56.65 -27.56 27.79
N THR A 213 56.60 -27.50 26.45
CA THR A 213 57.24 -28.50 25.58
C THR A 213 58.78 -28.40 25.66
N TRP A 214 59.33 -27.19 25.77
CA TRP A 214 60.77 -26.97 25.92
C TRP A 214 61.30 -27.46 27.27
N ILE A 215 60.56 -27.22 28.37
CA ILE A 215 60.93 -27.70 29.71
C ILE A 215 60.94 -29.23 29.75
N ALA A 216 59.92 -29.89 29.20
CA ALA A 216 59.85 -31.35 29.14
C ALA A 216 61.00 -31.96 28.33
N SER A 217 61.35 -31.36 27.18
CA SER A 217 62.48 -31.80 26.35
C SER A 217 63.85 -31.59 27.01
N SER A 218 64.01 -30.51 27.78
CA SER A 218 65.26 -30.19 28.48
C SER A 218 65.53 -31.16 29.62
N TYR A 219 64.51 -31.52 30.41
CA TYR A 219 64.65 -32.42 31.55
C TYR A 219 65.05 -33.83 31.11
N ILE A 220 64.36 -34.38 30.09
CA ILE A 220 64.60 -35.73 29.56
C ILE A 220 65.98 -35.85 28.88
N SER A 221 66.47 -34.77 28.27
CA SER A 221 67.80 -34.76 27.65
C SER A 221 68.93 -34.87 28.68
N SER A 222 68.75 -34.40 29.91
CA SER A 222 69.83 -34.38 30.90
C SER A 222 70.10 -35.76 31.51
N ASP A 223 69.06 -36.54 31.83
CA ASP A 223 69.23 -37.88 32.41
C ASP A 223 69.86 -38.87 31.42
N MET A 224 69.45 -38.84 30.15
CA MET A 224 70.04 -39.74 29.13
C MET A 224 71.52 -39.49 28.88
N LEU A 225 71.99 -38.24 28.96
CA LEU A 225 73.41 -37.91 28.74
C LEU A 225 74.31 -38.42 29.89
N LYS A 226 73.80 -38.52 31.12
CA LYS A 226 74.55 -39.08 32.26
C LYS A 226 74.73 -40.59 32.15
N GLU A 227 73.71 -41.32 31.70
CA GLU A 227 73.80 -42.76 31.42
C GLU A 227 74.84 -43.06 30.33
N GLU A 228 74.91 -42.24 29.28
CA GLU A 228 75.84 -42.46 28.17
C GLU A 228 77.32 -42.18 28.55
N LEU A 229 77.58 -41.25 29.48
CA LEU A 229 78.92 -40.95 29.99
C LEU A 229 79.51 -42.12 30.80
N VAL A 230 78.69 -42.80 31.61
CA VAL A 230 79.09 -43.97 32.40
C VAL A 230 79.48 -45.15 31.51
N LEU A 231 78.70 -45.40 30.46
CA LEU A 231 78.97 -46.48 29.49
C LEU A 231 80.30 -46.25 28.74
N ARG A 232 80.55 -45.03 28.25
CA ARG A 232 81.80 -44.69 27.54
C ARG A 232 83.03 -44.70 28.46
N GLY A 233 82.87 -44.35 29.73
CA GLY A 233 83.94 -44.44 30.73
C GLY A 233 84.50 -45.86 30.86
N ARG A 234 83.60 -46.85 30.94
CA ARG A 234 83.96 -48.26 31.08
C ARG A 234 84.75 -48.80 29.90
N ASP A 235 84.32 -48.50 28.67
CA ASP A 235 84.97 -49.01 27.47
C ASP A 235 86.36 -48.35 27.25
N ASN A 236 86.53 -47.08 27.62
CA ASN A 236 87.83 -46.40 27.58
C ASN A 236 88.85 -46.97 28.57
N ALA A 237 88.43 -47.45 29.75
CA ALA A 237 89.36 -48.02 30.73
C ALA A 237 89.92 -49.38 30.31
N LEU A 238 89.12 -50.22 29.64
CA LEU A 238 89.60 -51.47 29.03
C LEU A 238 90.70 -51.22 27.99
N LEU A 239 90.49 -50.22 27.13
CA LEU A 239 91.43 -49.83 26.07
C LEU A 239 92.74 -49.25 26.62
N LEU A 240 92.67 -48.58 27.77
CA LEU A 240 93.84 -48.07 28.48
C LEU A 240 94.60 -49.16 29.23
N ALA A 241 93.90 -50.13 29.82
CA ALA A 241 94.53 -51.31 30.42
C ALA A 241 95.31 -52.12 29.37
N GLU A 242 94.73 -52.32 28.18
CA GLU A 242 95.40 -53.00 27.06
C GLU A 242 96.68 -52.26 26.62
N ARG A 243 96.60 -50.92 26.46
CA ARG A 243 97.77 -50.08 26.15
C ARG A 243 98.84 -50.10 27.23
N PHE A 244 98.46 -50.18 28.50
CA PHE A 244 99.41 -50.25 29.60
C PHE A 244 100.18 -51.58 29.57
N THR A 245 99.48 -52.69 29.33
CA THR A 245 100.10 -54.03 29.20
C THR A 245 101.09 -54.07 28.02
N ASP A 246 100.73 -53.45 26.89
CA ASP A 246 101.64 -53.31 25.72
C ASP A 246 102.92 -52.50 26.02
N LEU A 247 102.82 -51.47 26.87
CA LEU A 247 103.97 -50.64 27.26
C LEU A 247 104.88 -51.35 28.29
N GLU A 248 104.35 -52.27 29.08
CA GLU A 248 105.10 -53.07 30.06
C GLU A 248 105.96 -54.14 29.38
N GLU A 249 105.41 -54.83 28.37
CA GLU A 249 106.17 -55.78 27.56
C GLU A 249 107.31 -55.10 26.77
N GLN A 250 107.17 -53.82 26.43
CA GLN A 250 108.18 -53.05 25.69
C GLN A 250 109.30 -52.47 26.58
N GLY A 251 109.23 -52.68 27.91
CA GLY A 251 110.28 -52.32 28.87
C GLY A 251 110.52 -50.81 29.06
N THR A 252 109.63 -49.96 28.54
CA THR A 252 109.74 -48.49 28.54
C THR A 252 109.24 -47.83 29.83
N LEU A 253 108.62 -48.58 30.75
CA LEU A 253 108.02 -48.07 31.99
C LEU A 253 109.01 -47.66 33.11
N ARG A 254 110.33 -47.74 32.89
CA ARG A 254 111.35 -47.27 33.87
C ARG A 254 111.83 -45.82 33.66
N ALA A 255 111.23 -45.07 32.74
CA ALA A 255 111.45 -43.63 32.56
C ALA A 255 110.36 -42.82 33.31
N GLY A 256 110.73 -41.66 33.87
CA GLY A 256 109.91 -40.92 34.85
C GLY A 256 108.47 -40.58 34.41
N GLY A 257 107.58 -40.43 35.40
CA GLY A 257 106.11 -40.44 35.24
C GLY A 257 105.46 -39.42 34.29
N ASP A 258 106.18 -38.40 33.80
CA ASP A 258 105.65 -37.42 32.85
C ASP A 258 105.66 -37.91 31.38
N GLU A 259 106.59 -38.78 30.99
CA GLU A 259 106.59 -39.39 29.64
C GLU A 259 105.47 -40.45 29.54
N VAL A 260 105.28 -41.23 30.59
CA VAL A 260 104.21 -42.25 30.68
C VAL A 260 102.82 -41.62 30.60
N ALA A 261 102.62 -40.45 31.21
CA ALA A 261 101.35 -39.71 31.15
C ALA A 261 100.97 -39.23 29.74
N ALA A 262 101.97 -38.93 28.89
CA ALA A 262 101.74 -38.50 27.51
C ALA A 262 101.37 -39.67 26.59
N ASP A 263 102.00 -40.83 26.77
CA ASP A 263 101.72 -42.05 25.99
C ASP A 263 100.36 -42.68 26.35
N LEU A 264 99.93 -42.57 27.61
CA LEU A 264 98.59 -42.95 28.08
C LEU A 264 97.51 -41.89 27.85
N ALA A 265 97.85 -40.76 27.20
CA ALA A 265 96.93 -39.67 26.83
C ALA A 265 96.05 -39.15 28.00
N ILE A 266 96.64 -39.00 29.18
CA ILE A 266 95.94 -38.53 30.39
C ILE A 266 95.82 -36.99 30.34
N SER A 267 94.60 -36.47 30.47
CA SER A 267 94.30 -35.03 30.43
C SER A 267 94.63 -34.32 31.75
N GLU A 268 94.69 -32.98 31.76
CA GLU A 268 95.04 -32.17 32.96
C GLU A 268 94.02 -32.29 34.11
N ASP A 269 92.80 -32.75 33.84
CA ASP A 269 91.73 -32.95 34.84
C ASP A 269 91.48 -34.43 35.16
N GLU A 270 92.53 -35.26 35.04
CA GLU A 270 92.47 -36.71 35.25
C GLU A 270 93.60 -37.22 36.14
N MET A 271 93.27 -38.25 36.93
CA MET A 271 94.20 -39.01 37.75
C MET A 271 94.15 -40.48 37.36
N LEU A 272 95.32 -41.11 37.25
CA LEU A 272 95.46 -42.55 37.08
C LEU A 272 96.30 -43.11 38.22
N VAL A 273 95.76 -44.11 38.92
CA VAL A 273 96.43 -44.81 40.00
C VAL A 273 96.47 -46.29 39.69
N LEU A 274 97.65 -46.90 39.79
CA LEU A 274 97.85 -48.34 39.66
C LEU A 274 98.18 -48.91 41.03
N PHE A 275 97.40 -49.91 41.42
CA PHE A 275 97.54 -50.62 42.68
C PHE A 275 98.10 -52.02 42.43
N ASP A 276 98.98 -52.48 43.31
CA ASP A 276 99.50 -53.84 43.45
C ASP A 276 98.38 -54.83 43.91
N GLU A 277 98.58 -56.15 43.80
CA GLU A 277 97.70 -57.20 44.36
C GLU A 277 97.43 -57.02 45.86
N ASP A 278 98.38 -56.48 46.63
CA ASP A 278 98.25 -56.14 48.06
C ASP A 278 97.51 -54.80 48.29
N GLY A 279 97.13 -54.09 47.23
CA GLY A 279 96.35 -52.84 47.28
C GLY A 279 97.19 -51.57 47.51
N GLU A 280 98.51 -51.66 47.48
CA GLU A 280 99.42 -50.50 47.58
C GLU A 280 99.62 -49.84 46.21
N ALA A 281 99.55 -48.51 46.13
CA ALA A 281 99.72 -47.77 44.89
C ALA A 281 101.20 -47.71 44.49
N PHE A 282 101.57 -48.36 43.38
CA PHE A 282 102.96 -48.36 42.89
C PHE A 282 103.22 -47.31 41.80
N LEU A 283 102.17 -46.85 41.10
CA LEU A 283 102.26 -45.78 40.12
C LEU A 283 101.07 -44.85 40.27
N GLU A 284 101.36 -43.58 40.55
CA GLU A 284 100.35 -42.53 40.68
C GLU A 284 100.71 -41.41 39.70
N ILE A 285 99.87 -41.19 38.70
CA ILE A 285 100.03 -40.13 37.71
C ILE A 285 98.86 -39.16 37.89
N SER A 286 99.17 -37.96 38.38
CA SER A 286 98.24 -36.86 38.50
C SER A 286 98.82 -35.64 37.77
N ARG A 287 98.09 -35.09 36.80
CA ARG A 287 98.49 -33.88 36.05
C ARG A 287 97.73 -32.61 36.45
N GLY A 288 96.82 -32.69 37.42
CA GLY A 288 95.93 -31.59 37.82
C GLY A 288 96.22 -30.98 39.20
N LYS A 289 95.90 -29.68 39.36
CA LYS A 289 96.01 -28.92 40.64
C LYS A 289 94.77 -29.03 41.55
N THR A 290 94.03 -30.13 41.48
CA THR A 290 92.70 -30.26 42.08
C THR A 290 92.69 -31.34 43.16
N ASP A 291 92.15 -31.03 44.35
CA ASP A 291 92.01 -31.86 45.58
C ASP A 291 92.54 -33.31 45.49
N GLU A 292 93.86 -33.52 45.58
CA GLU A 292 94.49 -34.85 45.57
C GLU A 292 93.85 -35.82 46.59
N VAL A 293 93.35 -35.28 47.71
CA VAL A 293 92.68 -36.06 48.77
C VAL A 293 91.37 -36.69 48.28
N ALA A 294 90.55 -35.95 47.54
CA ALA A 294 89.27 -36.45 47.04
C ALA A 294 89.46 -37.48 45.92
N TRP A 295 90.48 -37.29 45.09
CA TRP A 295 90.80 -38.25 44.03
C TRP A 295 91.32 -39.58 44.58
N ARG A 296 92.18 -39.55 45.61
CA ARG A 296 92.65 -40.77 46.28
C ARG A 296 91.51 -41.53 46.96
N GLU A 297 90.63 -40.84 47.68
CA GLU A 297 89.50 -41.48 48.35
C GLU A 297 88.55 -42.17 47.35
N LEU A 298 88.31 -41.54 46.19
CA LEU A 298 87.54 -42.13 45.10
C LEU A 298 88.28 -43.28 44.40
N ALA A 299 89.61 -43.21 44.28
CA ALA A 299 90.42 -44.26 43.65
C ALA A 299 90.52 -45.50 44.54
N GLU A 300 90.76 -45.32 45.85
CA GLU A 300 90.77 -46.40 46.85
C GLU A 300 89.38 -47.03 47.00
N GLY A 301 88.31 -46.22 46.95
CA GLY A 301 86.92 -46.68 47.01
C GLY A 301 86.46 -47.52 45.80
N ALA A 302 87.28 -47.63 44.75
CA ALA A 302 87.04 -48.45 43.57
C ALA A 302 87.91 -49.72 43.51
N LEU A 303 88.72 -50.00 44.54
CA LEU A 303 89.51 -51.23 44.66
C LEU A 303 88.61 -52.46 44.82
N GLY A 304 88.89 -53.52 44.04
CA GLY A 304 88.12 -54.78 44.05
C GLY A 304 86.84 -54.76 43.21
N GLU A 305 86.45 -53.61 42.67
CA GLU A 305 85.48 -53.54 41.59
C GLU A 305 86.20 -53.94 40.30
N GLY A 306 85.68 -54.93 39.56
CA GLY A 306 86.24 -55.34 38.27
C GLY A 306 86.17 -54.21 37.23
N THR A 307 85.98 -54.50 35.94
CA THR A 307 85.83 -53.40 34.97
C THR A 307 84.51 -52.64 35.19
N ALA A 308 84.55 -51.50 35.89
CA ALA A 308 83.37 -50.70 36.25
C ALA A 308 83.63 -49.21 36.07
N SER A 309 82.60 -48.45 35.68
CA SER A 309 82.63 -46.98 35.62
C SER A 309 81.40 -46.43 36.33
N ARG A 310 81.56 -45.37 37.13
CA ARG A 310 80.48 -44.69 37.85
C ARG A 310 80.75 -43.20 37.98
N ILE A 311 79.68 -42.41 38.10
CA ILE A 311 79.79 -40.99 38.44
C ILE A 311 79.54 -40.83 39.94
N GLU A 312 80.57 -40.43 40.68
CA GLU A 312 80.50 -40.14 42.11
C GLU A 312 80.71 -38.66 42.39
N GLN A 313 79.99 -38.17 43.40
CA GLN A 313 80.06 -36.77 43.78
C GLN A 313 81.01 -36.62 44.97
N ALA A 314 82.18 -36.04 44.74
CA ALA A 314 83.09 -35.61 45.81
C ALA A 314 83.06 -34.08 45.90
N GLY A 315 82.59 -33.56 47.04
CA GLY A 315 82.39 -32.13 47.25
C GLY A 315 81.31 -31.53 46.33
N ARG A 316 81.66 -30.51 45.54
CA ARG A 316 80.72 -29.80 44.62
C ARG A 316 80.81 -30.24 43.16
N ARG A 317 81.66 -31.22 42.85
CA ARG A 317 81.89 -31.71 41.49
C ARG A 317 81.52 -33.19 41.39
N GLU A 318 81.10 -33.59 40.20
CA GLU A 318 80.85 -34.98 39.84
C GLU A 318 82.09 -35.51 39.10
N PHE A 319 82.59 -36.67 39.51
CA PHE A 319 83.77 -37.33 38.98
C PHE A 319 83.38 -38.67 38.38
N LEU A 320 83.92 -38.99 37.21
CA LEU A 320 83.80 -40.30 36.59
C LEU A 320 84.95 -41.17 37.09
N VAL A 321 84.65 -42.13 37.97
CA VAL A 321 85.59 -43.11 38.51
C VAL A 321 85.47 -44.38 37.67
N THR A 322 86.60 -44.89 37.16
CA THR A 322 86.62 -46.12 36.37
C THR A 322 87.76 -47.03 36.82
N SER A 323 87.45 -48.29 37.17
CA SER A 323 88.41 -49.32 37.58
C SER A 323 88.53 -50.42 36.52
N CYS A 324 89.71 -51.02 36.38
CA CYS A 324 89.96 -52.19 35.54
C CYS A 324 91.17 -53.01 36.06
N PRO A 325 91.07 -54.34 36.25
CA PRO A 325 92.20 -55.18 36.63
C PRO A 325 93.18 -55.39 35.45
N LEU A 326 94.48 -55.49 35.76
CA LEU A 326 95.58 -55.76 34.83
C LEU A 326 95.88 -57.28 34.73
N GLY A 327 96.50 -57.71 33.63
CA GLY A 327 96.73 -59.13 33.31
C GLY A 327 97.69 -59.87 34.27
N ALA A 328 97.62 -61.20 34.26
CA ALA A 328 98.18 -62.10 35.28
C ALA A 328 99.71 -62.08 35.52
N GLU A 329 100.49 -61.34 34.73
CA GLU A 329 101.94 -61.17 34.94
C GLU A 329 102.31 -59.86 35.70
N SER A 330 101.38 -58.90 35.78
CA SER A 330 101.59 -57.57 36.36
C SER A 330 100.83 -57.32 37.68
N GLY A 331 99.92 -58.23 38.06
CA GLY A 331 99.28 -58.31 39.39
C GLY A 331 98.78 -56.98 39.96
N GLY A 332 97.85 -56.28 39.29
CA GLY A 332 97.38 -54.98 39.80
C GLY A 332 96.03 -54.50 39.27
N THR A 333 95.49 -53.41 39.86
CA THR A 333 94.25 -52.74 39.39
C THR A 333 94.54 -51.31 38.97
N MET A 334 94.07 -50.95 37.78
CA MET A 334 94.12 -49.59 37.26
C MET A 334 92.83 -48.85 37.60
N VAL A 335 92.95 -47.70 38.26
CA VAL A 335 91.83 -46.81 38.54
C VAL A 335 92.10 -45.45 37.90
N ARG A 336 91.20 -45.05 36.99
CA ARG A 336 91.19 -43.73 36.36
C ARG A 336 90.04 -42.92 36.91
N VAL A 337 90.32 -41.71 37.32
CA VAL A 337 89.32 -40.77 37.78
C VAL A 337 89.41 -39.51 36.92
N SER A 338 88.28 -39.07 36.35
CA SER A 338 88.19 -37.92 35.43
C SER A 338 87.08 -36.96 35.87
N ALA A 339 87.33 -35.64 35.81
CA ALA A 339 86.34 -34.64 36.23
C ALA A 339 85.28 -34.44 35.14
N VAL A 340 83.99 -34.47 35.50
CA VAL A 340 82.90 -34.21 34.54
C VAL A 340 82.67 -32.71 34.42
N ASP A 341 82.88 -32.17 33.22
CA ASP A 341 82.90 -30.73 32.97
C ASP A 341 81.53 -30.06 33.18
N THR A 342 81.53 -28.87 33.78
CA THR A 342 80.40 -28.23 34.53
C THR A 342 79.19 -27.71 33.73
N SER A 343 78.94 -28.25 32.52
CA SER A 343 77.78 -27.87 31.69
C SER A 343 76.42 -28.38 32.22
N PHE A 344 76.41 -29.32 33.17
CA PHE A 344 75.20 -29.91 33.75
C PHE A 344 74.49 -29.06 34.83
N GLN A 345 75.20 -28.18 35.55
CA GLN A 345 74.58 -27.35 36.60
C GLN A 345 73.81 -26.13 36.06
N ALA A 346 74.01 -25.75 34.79
CA ALA A 346 73.30 -24.62 34.18
C ALA A 346 71.80 -24.89 33.96
N MET A 347 71.39 -26.15 33.76
CA MET A 347 69.98 -26.51 33.53
C MET A 347 69.13 -26.46 34.81
N GLY A 348 69.71 -26.70 36.00
CA GLY A 348 68.99 -26.64 37.28
C GLY A 348 68.59 -25.24 37.74
N ARG A 349 69.23 -24.18 37.22
CA ARG A 349 68.88 -22.77 37.54
C ARG A 349 67.78 -22.19 36.64
N LEU A 350 67.50 -22.80 35.50
CA LEU A 350 66.52 -22.30 34.52
C LEU A 350 65.07 -22.75 34.80
N THR A 351 64.89 -23.84 35.56
CA THR A 351 63.56 -24.40 35.92
C THR A 351 62.67 -23.46 36.76
N PRO A 352 63.13 -22.79 37.84
CA PRO A 352 62.25 -21.92 38.63
C PRO A 352 61.85 -20.63 37.89
N THR A 353 62.73 -20.08 37.05
CA THR A 353 62.41 -18.91 36.20
C THR A 353 61.33 -19.21 35.15
N MET A 354 61.26 -20.46 34.68
CA MET A 354 60.26 -20.86 33.69
C MET A 354 58.88 -21.14 34.31
N ILE A 355 58.83 -21.67 35.54
CA ILE A 355 57.56 -21.82 36.28
C ILE A 355 56.95 -20.45 36.62
N LEU A 356 57.79 -19.45 36.94
CA LEU A 356 57.34 -18.07 37.16
C LEU A 356 56.71 -17.46 35.90
N LEU A 357 57.32 -17.67 34.73
CA LEU A 357 56.77 -17.21 33.44
C LEU A 357 55.44 -17.90 33.11
N LEU A 358 55.29 -19.18 33.42
CA LEU A 358 54.04 -19.92 33.24
C LEU A 358 52.91 -19.35 34.13
N LEU A 359 53.19 -19.14 35.42
CA LEU A 359 52.23 -18.56 36.37
C LEU A 359 51.83 -17.13 35.98
N LEU A 360 52.79 -16.33 35.50
CA LEU A 360 52.52 -14.99 34.99
C LEU A 360 51.62 -15.05 33.74
N GLY A 361 51.87 -15.99 32.82
CA GLY A 361 51.02 -16.21 31.64
C GLY A 361 49.58 -16.56 32.00
N VAL A 362 49.38 -17.46 32.98
CA VAL A 362 48.05 -17.82 33.48
C VAL A 362 47.37 -16.63 34.17
N GLY A 363 48.10 -15.86 34.95
CA GLY A 363 47.59 -14.65 35.61
C GLY A 363 47.12 -13.58 34.61
N VAL A 364 47.89 -13.32 33.56
CA VAL A 364 47.53 -12.38 32.49
C VAL A 364 46.31 -12.86 31.71
N ALA A 365 46.24 -14.16 31.39
CA ALA A 365 45.08 -14.72 30.71
C ALA A 365 43.79 -14.58 31.56
N ALA A 366 43.85 -14.91 32.85
CA ALA A 366 42.71 -14.76 33.76
C ALA A 366 42.27 -13.29 33.90
N PHE A 367 43.22 -12.36 34.00
CA PHE A 367 42.94 -10.92 34.06
C PHE A 367 42.26 -10.39 32.79
N LEU A 368 42.73 -10.81 31.61
CA LEU A 368 42.12 -10.45 30.33
C LEU A 368 40.71 -11.04 30.17
N THR A 369 40.47 -12.27 30.62
CA THR A 369 39.13 -12.88 30.61
C THR A 369 38.15 -12.11 31.51
N LEU A 370 38.59 -11.69 32.70
CA LEU A 370 37.78 -10.89 33.61
C LEU A 370 37.42 -9.51 33.01
N LEU A 371 38.39 -8.85 32.37
CA LEU A 371 38.17 -7.58 31.67
C LEU A 371 37.17 -7.72 30.50
N MET A 372 37.28 -8.76 29.68
CA MET A 372 36.34 -8.98 28.58
C MET A 372 34.93 -9.33 29.07
N THR A 373 34.81 -10.08 30.16
CA THR A 373 33.50 -10.43 30.73
C THR A 373 32.76 -9.19 31.23
N ARG A 374 33.44 -8.30 31.96
CA ARG A 374 32.82 -7.06 32.47
C ARG A 374 32.48 -6.05 31.38
N ASN A 375 33.37 -5.84 30.40
CA ASN A 375 33.19 -4.75 29.44
C ASN A 375 32.36 -5.15 28.21
N LEU A 376 32.13 -6.44 27.95
CA LEU A 376 31.38 -6.90 26.77
C LEU A 376 30.11 -7.70 27.13
N ALA A 377 30.21 -8.66 28.06
CA ALA A 377 29.08 -9.56 28.32
C ALA A 377 27.95 -8.89 29.11
N ASP A 378 28.27 -8.00 30.04
CA ASP A 378 27.27 -7.33 30.87
C ASP A 378 26.42 -6.31 30.10
N PRO A 379 26.98 -5.38 29.30
CA PRO A 379 26.19 -4.47 28.45
C PRO A 379 25.26 -5.22 27.48
N ILE A 380 25.76 -6.27 26.82
CA ILE A 380 24.95 -7.11 25.91
C ILE A 380 23.80 -7.78 26.65
N ARG A 381 24.03 -8.33 27.86
CA ARG A 381 22.97 -8.95 28.67
C ARG A 381 21.92 -7.95 29.12
N ARG A 382 22.29 -6.69 29.36
CA ARG A 382 21.33 -5.61 29.66
C ARG A 382 20.49 -5.29 28.43
N LEU A 383 21.13 -5.08 27.27
CA LEU A 383 20.42 -4.83 26.01
C LEU A 383 19.43 -5.95 25.66
N VAL A 384 19.85 -7.22 25.80
CA VAL A 384 18.97 -8.38 25.59
C VAL A 384 17.78 -8.39 26.56
N ARG A 385 17.98 -7.95 27.81
CA ARG A 385 16.90 -7.82 28.79
C ARG A 385 15.94 -6.72 28.39
N THR A 386 16.43 -5.54 28.06
CA THR A 386 15.61 -4.42 27.58
C THR A 386 14.84 -4.82 26.32
N CYS A 387 15.48 -5.54 25.39
CA CYS A 387 14.85 -6.02 24.18
C CYS A 387 13.75 -7.05 24.42
N ARG A 388 13.87 -7.88 25.46
CA ARG A 388 12.76 -8.73 25.92
C ARG A 388 11.60 -7.92 26.48
N VAL A 389 11.87 -6.87 27.24
CA VAL A 389 10.83 -6.01 27.83
C VAL A 389 10.11 -5.20 26.73
N VAL A 390 10.85 -4.62 25.80
CA VAL A 390 10.32 -3.98 24.58
C VAL A 390 9.48 -4.96 23.75
N GLY A 391 9.94 -6.21 23.63
CA GLY A 391 9.19 -7.29 22.96
C GLY A 391 7.87 -7.67 23.65
N THR A 392 7.66 -7.27 24.91
CA THR A 392 6.36 -7.41 25.61
C THR A 392 5.44 -6.19 25.47
N GLY A 393 5.82 -5.21 24.65
CA GLY A 393 5.09 -3.96 24.44
C GLY A 393 5.46 -2.84 25.41
N ASP A 394 6.33 -3.07 26.39
CA ASP A 394 6.74 -2.01 27.32
C ASP A 394 7.86 -1.15 26.71
N LEU A 395 7.48 0.00 26.14
CA LEU A 395 8.41 0.92 25.53
C LEU A 395 8.96 1.93 26.54
N THR A 396 8.54 1.95 27.81
CA THR A 396 8.94 3.01 28.78
C THR A 396 10.39 2.89 29.26
N VAL A 397 11.02 1.74 28.96
CA VAL A 397 12.37 1.40 29.43
C VAL A 397 13.44 2.31 28.83
N GLU A 398 14.36 2.77 29.68
CA GLU A 398 15.53 3.55 29.25
C GLU A 398 16.74 2.64 28.99
N VAL A 399 17.54 3.02 28.00
CA VAL A 399 18.75 2.32 27.59
C VAL A 399 19.94 3.20 27.98
N PRO A 400 20.57 2.97 29.14
CA PRO A 400 21.68 3.79 29.59
C PRO A 400 22.90 3.59 28.68
N VAL A 401 23.45 4.70 28.20
CA VAL A 401 24.67 4.73 27.37
C VAL A 401 25.87 4.95 28.29
N ASP A 402 26.35 3.86 28.90
CA ASP A 402 27.42 3.90 29.92
C ASP A 402 28.85 3.75 29.32
N SER A 403 28.98 3.63 28.00
CA SER A 403 30.26 3.34 27.31
C SER A 403 30.47 4.23 26.08
N LEU A 404 31.73 4.50 25.73
CA LEU A 404 32.15 5.29 24.56
C LEU A 404 32.71 4.42 23.42
N ASP A 405 32.56 3.10 23.53
CA ASP A 405 32.96 2.13 22.51
C ASP A 405 31.76 1.62 21.70
N ASP A 406 31.98 0.61 20.85
CA ASP A 406 30.96 -0.01 20.01
C ASP A 406 29.70 -0.44 20.80
N MET A 407 29.79 -0.70 22.10
CA MET A 407 28.63 -1.03 22.94
C MET A 407 27.80 0.21 23.29
N GLY A 408 28.45 1.35 23.45
CA GLY A 408 27.79 2.64 23.64
C GLY A 408 27.03 3.08 22.39
N GLU A 409 27.65 2.95 21.22
CA GLU A 409 27.00 3.22 19.93
C GLU A 409 25.77 2.31 19.72
N LEU A 410 25.91 1.01 20.01
CA LEU A 410 24.79 0.06 19.96
C LEU A 410 23.65 0.44 20.93
N ALA A 411 23.97 0.87 22.16
CA ALA A 411 22.99 1.33 23.13
C ALA A 411 22.26 2.60 22.67
N SER A 412 22.99 3.55 22.08
CA SER A 412 22.42 4.78 21.52
C SER A 412 21.46 4.48 20.36
N SER A 413 21.88 3.70 19.37
CA SER A 413 21.02 3.32 18.24
C SER A 413 19.78 2.54 18.68
N TYR A 414 19.91 1.71 19.72
CA TYR A 414 18.76 1.00 20.30
C TYR A 414 17.80 1.96 21.02
N GLY A 415 18.31 2.99 21.70
CA GLY A 415 17.52 4.06 22.29
C GLY A 415 16.77 4.91 21.25
N GLU A 416 17.42 5.26 20.14
CA GLU A 416 16.78 5.96 19.01
C GLU A 416 15.65 5.14 18.37
N MET A 417 15.85 3.83 18.21
CA MET A 417 14.80 2.92 17.74
C MET A 417 13.61 2.89 18.72
N LEU A 418 13.88 2.84 20.03
CA LEU A 418 12.85 2.90 21.08
C LEU A 418 12.05 4.20 21.04
N SER A 419 12.74 5.34 20.90
CA SER A 419 12.10 6.66 20.73
C SER A 419 11.24 6.72 19.47
N SER A 420 11.72 6.15 18.37
CA SER A 420 10.97 6.09 17.10
C SER A 420 9.72 5.22 17.23
N LEU A 421 9.81 4.07 17.90
CA LEU A 421 8.66 3.21 18.18
C LEU A 421 7.62 3.88 19.08
N ARG A 422 8.06 4.64 20.10
CA ARG A 422 7.16 5.45 20.94
C ARG A 422 6.45 6.52 20.11
N HIS A 423 7.17 7.23 19.25
CA HIS A 423 6.59 8.25 18.38
C HIS A 423 5.54 7.65 17.44
N ILE A 424 5.90 6.60 16.69
CA ILE A 424 4.99 5.91 15.77
C ILE A 424 3.74 5.40 16.48
N SER A 425 3.90 4.82 17.67
CA SER A 425 2.78 4.31 18.47
C SER A 425 1.89 5.45 18.99
N SER A 426 2.48 6.57 19.43
CA SER A 426 1.72 7.75 19.87
C SER A 426 0.94 8.37 18.72
N GLU A 427 1.59 8.55 17.56
CA GLU A 427 0.99 9.09 16.35
C GLU A 427 -0.15 8.18 15.86
N LEU A 428 0.08 6.85 15.80
CA LEU A 428 -0.98 5.88 15.49
C LEU A 428 -2.18 5.98 16.44
N ARG A 429 -1.96 6.19 17.74
CA ARG A 429 -3.04 6.36 18.73
C ARG A 429 -3.84 7.63 18.46
N GLU A 430 -3.17 8.73 18.17
CA GLU A 430 -3.80 10.02 17.86
C GLU A 430 -4.58 9.94 16.54
N THR A 431 -3.94 9.51 15.45
CA THR A 431 -4.58 9.39 14.13
C THR A 431 -5.74 8.40 14.13
N SER A 432 -5.65 7.28 14.86
CA SER A 432 -6.80 6.37 15.01
C SER A 432 -7.95 6.99 15.81
N GLY A 433 -7.65 7.82 16.82
CA GLY A 433 -8.66 8.64 17.49
C GLY A 433 -9.39 9.59 16.54
N GLU A 434 -8.64 10.35 15.74
CA GLU A 434 -9.19 11.27 14.75
C GLU A 434 -10.05 10.54 13.69
N VAL A 435 -9.60 9.36 13.22
CA VAL A 435 -10.38 8.54 12.27
C VAL A 435 -11.68 8.04 12.90
N SER A 436 -11.66 7.64 14.18
CA SER A 436 -12.86 7.20 14.89
C SER A 436 -13.86 8.36 15.07
N GLU A 437 -13.39 9.53 15.50
CA GLU A 437 -14.24 10.73 15.63
C GLU A 437 -14.81 11.17 14.28
N GLY A 438 -13.98 11.15 13.22
CA GLY A 438 -14.43 11.45 11.86
C GLY A 438 -15.48 10.46 11.36
N ALA A 439 -15.30 9.16 11.62
CA ALA A 439 -16.29 8.13 11.28
C ALA A 439 -17.63 8.35 12.00
N VAL A 440 -17.61 8.65 13.30
CA VAL A 440 -18.83 8.97 14.08
C VAL A 440 -19.52 10.22 13.51
N SER A 441 -18.75 11.25 13.15
CA SER A 441 -19.29 12.45 12.51
C SER A 441 -19.93 12.15 11.16
N ILE A 442 -19.35 11.25 10.34
CA ILE A 442 -19.94 10.84 9.06
C ILE A 442 -21.28 10.13 9.30
N VAL A 443 -21.37 9.23 10.27
CA VAL A 443 -22.65 8.56 10.61
C VAL A 443 -23.71 9.60 11.00
N ALA A 444 -23.38 10.56 11.87
CA ALA A 444 -24.31 11.60 12.27
C ALA A 444 -24.78 12.48 11.10
N VAL A 445 -23.87 12.86 10.19
CA VAL A 445 -24.23 13.63 8.98
C VAL A 445 -25.07 12.79 8.03
N SER A 446 -24.77 11.50 7.86
CA SER A 446 -25.56 10.58 7.05
C SER A 446 -26.99 10.42 7.59
N GLU A 447 -27.18 10.33 8.92
CA GLU A 447 -28.51 10.32 9.54
C GLU A 447 -29.29 11.60 9.22
N GLN A 448 -28.64 12.77 9.27
CA GLN A 448 -29.26 14.04 8.87
C GLN A 448 -29.63 14.08 7.39
N ILE A 449 -28.77 13.57 6.52
CA ILE A 449 -29.05 13.46 5.08
C ILE A 449 -30.24 12.53 4.84
N MET A 450 -30.30 11.37 5.50
CA MET A 450 -31.44 10.46 5.40
C MET A 450 -32.76 11.11 5.83
N ALA A 451 -32.76 11.86 6.93
CA ALA A 451 -33.95 12.59 7.37
C ALA A 451 -34.40 13.65 6.33
N ALA A 452 -33.44 14.38 5.73
CA ALA A 452 -33.74 15.35 4.67
C ALA A 452 -34.27 14.67 3.39
N ILE A 453 -33.76 13.48 3.05
CA ILE A 453 -34.25 12.66 1.94
C ILE A 453 -35.68 12.17 2.20
N GLU A 454 -36.01 11.74 3.42
CA GLU A 454 -37.38 11.36 3.80
C GLU A 454 -38.35 12.54 3.66
N GLU A 455 -37.96 13.73 4.12
CA GLU A 455 -38.75 14.95 3.95
C GLU A 455 -38.94 15.31 2.48
N LEU A 456 -37.87 15.18 1.67
CA LEU A 456 -37.93 15.40 0.22
C LEU A 456 -38.86 14.41 -0.46
N ASN A 457 -38.83 13.12 -0.08
CA ASN A 457 -39.74 12.11 -0.63
C ASN A 457 -41.20 12.40 -0.26
N ALA A 458 -41.46 12.82 0.97
CA ALA A 458 -42.80 13.23 1.38
C ALA A 458 -43.29 14.45 0.57
N LEU A 459 -42.40 15.42 0.33
CA LEU A 459 -42.70 16.60 -0.50
C LEU A 459 -43.02 16.19 -1.94
N VAL A 460 -42.20 15.33 -2.55
CA VAL A 460 -42.43 14.82 -3.92
C VAL A 460 -43.78 14.13 -4.00
N GLN A 461 -44.15 13.29 -3.02
CA GLN A 461 -45.42 12.59 -3.02
C GLN A 461 -46.63 13.54 -2.92
N ASP A 462 -46.56 14.56 -2.05
CA ASP A 462 -47.61 15.58 -1.96
C ASP A 462 -47.76 16.33 -3.28
N LEU A 463 -46.65 16.69 -3.90
CA LEU A 463 -46.60 17.47 -5.12
C LEU A 463 -47.07 16.68 -6.35
N SER A 464 -46.81 15.37 -6.40
CA SER A 464 -47.44 14.48 -7.39
C SER A 464 -48.97 14.48 -7.27
N GLY A 465 -49.51 14.48 -6.04
CA GLY A 465 -50.96 14.61 -5.82
C GLY A 465 -51.50 15.96 -6.27
N GLN A 466 -50.75 17.04 -6.07
CA GLN A 466 -51.12 18.38 -6.57
C GLN A 466 -51.13 18.44 -8.10
N ILE A 467 -50.20 17.76 -8.78
CA ILE A 467 -50.19 17.66 -10.25
C ILE A 467 -51.44 16.98 -10.78
N GLU A 468 -51.86 15.86 -10.19
CA GLU A 468 -53.09 15.19 -10.60
C GLU A 468 -54.30 16.14 -10.50
N HIS A 469 -54.35 16.92 -9.42
CA HIS A 469 -55.39 17.93 -9.24
C HIS A 469 -55.30 19.07 -10.27
N GLU A 470 -54.10 19.56 -10.60
CA GLU A 470 -53.91 20.56 -11.67
C GLU A 470 -54.36 20.04 -13.04
N VAL A 471 -54.06 18.79 -13.37
CA VAL A 471 -54.50 18.17 -14.64
C VAL A 471 -56.02 18.15 -14.73
N ASP A 472 -56.71 17.79 -13.64
CA ASP A 472 -58.18 17.78 -13.61
C ASP A 472 -58.77 19.20 -13.63
N GLN A 473 -58.11 20.18 -12.98
CA GLN A 473 -58.49 21.58 -13.10
C GLN A 473 -58.38 22.09 -14.53
N ILE A 474 -57.29 21.80 -15.23
CA ILE A 474 -57.11 22.18 -16.64
C ILE A 474 -58.22 21.57 -17.50
N ARG A 475 -58.54 20.29 -17.32
CA ARG A 475 -59.66 19.62 -18.03
C ARG A 475 -60.99 20.32 -17.78
N ASN A 476 -61.29 20.69 -16.54
CA ASN A 476 -62.52 21.40 -16.20
C ASN A 476 -62.57 22.78 -16.88
N VAL A 477 -61.46 23.51 -16.91
CA VAL A 477 -61.39 24.81 -17.59
C VAL A 477 -61.54 24.64 -19.12
N GLU A 478 -60.95 23.59 -19.72
CA GLU A 478 -61.16 23.27 -21.14
C GLU A 478 -62.65 23.02 -21.47
N GLU A 479 -63.37 22.31 -20.61
CA GLU A 479 -64.81 22.06 -20.78
C GLU A 479 -65.62 23.36 -20.66
N ILE A 480 -65.33 24.19 -19.66
CA ILE A 480 -65.96 25.50 -19.49
C ILE A 480 -65.69 26.37 -20.73
N MET A 481 -64.46 26.41 -21.23
CA MET A 481 -64.11 27.19 -22.42
C MET A 481 -64.85 26.72 -23.66
N ARG A 482 -65.07 25.41 -23.82
CA ARG A 482 -65.90 24.88 -24.92
C ARG A 482 -67.35 25.36 -24.82
N SER A 483 -67.92 25.33 -23.62
CA SER A 483 -69.28 25.83 -23.37
C SER A 483 -69.40 27.35 -23.59
N VAL A 484 -68.38 28.12 -23.20
CA VAL A 484 -68.30 29.56 -23.45
C VAL A 484 -68.25 29.84 -24.95
N ALA A 485 -67.39 29.16 -25.70
CA ALA A 485 -67.31 29.32 -27.16
C ALA A 485 -68.63 28.99 -27.86
N GLU A 486 -69.35 27.96 -27.42
CA GLU A 486 -70.68 27.61 -27.93
C GLU A 486 -71.69 28.73 -27.64
N THR A 487 -71.71 29.25 -26.41
CA THR A 487 -72.62 30.33 -25.99
C THR A 487 -72.36 31.62 -26.77
N ILE A 488 -71.10 31.97 -27.00
CA ILE A 488 -70.73 33.14 -27.82
C ILE A 488 -71.16 32.93 -29.27
N SER A 489 -70.98 31.73 -29.83
CA SER A 489 -71.44 31.39 -31.19
C SER A 489 -72.95 31.53 -31.33
N MET A 490 -73.71 31.08 -30.33
CA MET A 490 -75.16 31.27 -30.29
C MET A 490 -75.54 32.75 -30.22
N SER A 491 -74.86 33.53 -29.36
CA SER A 491 -75.09 34.97 -29.22
C SER A 491 -74.84 35.72 -30.54
N HIS A 492 -73.79 35.34 -31.27
CA HIS A 492 -73.50 35.88 -32.61
C HIS A 492 -74.62 35.56 -33.61
N ALA A 493 -75.12 34.32 -33.60
CA ALA A 493 -76.21 33.92 -34.49
C ALA A 493 -77.52 34.65 -34.16
N GLU A 494 -77.85 34.82 -32.88
CA GLU A 494 -79.03 35.57 -32.43
C GLU A 494 -78.92 37.06 -32.79
N ALA A 495 -77.74 37.65 -32.62
CA ALA A 495 -77.47 39.03 -33.02
C ALA A 495 -77.64 39.21 -34.54
N SER A 496 -77.11 38.30 -35.35
CA SER A 496 -77.27 38.32 -36.80
C SER A 496 -78.75 38.23 -37.21
N ARG A 497 -79.51 37.35 -36.55
CA ARG A 497 -80.95 37.22 -36.78
C ARG A 497 -81.73 38.48 -36.37
N SER A 498 -81.36 39.10 -35.24
CA SER A 498 -81.97 40.35 -34.77
C SER A 498 -81.71 41.51 -35.75
N PHE A 499 -80.52 41.54 -36.36
CA PHE A 499 -80.19 42.50 -37.42
C PHE A 499 -81.08 42.32 -38.66
N GLU A 500 -81.29 41.09 -39.11
CA GLU A 500 -82.19 40.78 -40.23
C GLU A 500 -83.64 41.19 -39.93
N ILE A 501 -84.15 40.84 -38.75
CA ILE A 501 -85.51 41.23 -38.31
C ILE A 501 -85.66 42.75 -38.27
N SER A 502 -84.64 43.47 -37.80
CA SER A 502 -84.64 44.92 -37.77
C SER A 502 -84.71 45.52 -39.18
N ARG A 503 -83.98 44.95 -40.15
CA ARG A 503 -84.01 45.39 -41.55
C ARG A 503 -85.39 45.16 -42.20
N ASP A 504 -86.02 44.03 -41.90
CA ASP A 504 -87.36 43.72 -42.40
C ASP A 504 -88.41 44.66 -41.76
N ALA A 505 -88.28 44.95 -40.46
CA ALA A 505 -89.12 45.94 -39.78
C ALA A 505 -88.94 47.36 -40.34
N GLU A 506 -87.71 47.76 -40.67
CA GLU A 506 -87.43 49.06 -41.30
C GLU A 506 -88.11 49.17 -42.66
N THR A 507 -88.11 48.09 -43.43
CA THR A 507 -88.81 48.01 -44.72
C THR A 507 -90.33 48.17 -44.55
N ALA A 508 -90.93 47.46 -43.59
CA ALA A 508 -92.36 47.55 -43.30
C ALA A 508 -92.76 48.94 -42.78
N VAL A 509 -91.92 49.58 -41.95
CA VAL A 509 -92.15 50.96 -41.49
C VAL A 509 -92.09 51.94 -42.65
N ARG A 510 -91.10 51.80 -43.54
CA ARG A 510 -90.97 52.63 -44.74
C ARG A 510 -92.21 52.55 -45.64
N GLU A 511 -92.70 51.34 -45.90
CA GLU A 511 -93.93 51.10 -46.67
C GLU A 511 -95.17 51.69 -45.96
N GLY A 512 -95.28 51.49 -44.64
CA GLY A 512 -96.37 52.07 -43.85
C GLY A 512 -96.41 53.60 -43.91
N ARG A 513 -95.25 54.26 -43.92
CA ARG A 513 -95.15 55.72 -44.06
C ARG A 513 -95.50 56.20 -45.46
N GLU A 514 -95.14 55.43 -46.49
CA GLU A 514 -95.55 55.70 -47.87
C GLU A 514 -97.09 55.65 -47.98
N HIS A 515 -97.72 54.60 -47.44
CA HIS A 515 -99.18 54.49 -47.39
C HIS A 515 -99.86 55.61 -46.58
N ALA A 516 -99.25 56.07 -45.49
CA ALA A 516 -99.77 57.20 -44.73
C ALA A 516 -99.73 58.50 -45.55
N ARG A 517 -98.64 58.75 -46.31
CA ARG A 517 -98.55 59.91 -47.20
C ARG A 517 -99.57 59.86 -48.33
N ASP A 518 -99.74 58.69 -48.94
CA ASP A 518 -100.77 58.48 -49.98
C ASP A 518 -102.17 58.76 -49.42
N ALA A 519 -102.45 58.32 -48.19
CA ALA A 519 -103.73 58.58 -47.53
C ALA A 519 -103.98 60.08 -47.28
N VAL A 520 -102.94 60.84 -46.90
CA VAL A 520 -103.04 62.31 -46.77
C VAL A 520 -103.38 62.96 -48.11
N GLU A 521 -102.72 62.55 -49.20
CA GLU A 521 -103.00 63.06 -50.55
C GLU A 521 -104.46 62.77 -50.95
N LYS A 522 -104.93 61.53 -50.75
CA LYS A 522 -106.32 61.16 -51.07
C LYS A 522 -107.33 61.89 -50.20
N ILE A 523 -107.03 62.15 -48.93
CA ILE A 523 -107.90 62.95 -48.06
C ILE A 523 -107.98 64.41 -48.57
N ALA A 524 -106.87 64.98 -49.03
CA ALA A 524 -106.85 66.32 -49.62
C ALA A 524 -107.66 66.39 -50.94
N ASP A 525 -107.56 65.37 -51.80
CA ASP A 525 -108.38 65.23 -53.01
C ASP A 525 -109.87 65.19 -52.65
N PHE A 526 -110.26 64.36 -51.67
CA PHE A 526 -111.65 64.26 -51.20
C PHE A 526 -112.18 65.56 -50.61
N LYS A 527 -111.35 66.31 -49.88
CA LYS A 527 -111.72 67.64 -49.38
C LYS A 527 -112.11 68.56 -50.54
N THR A 528 -111.34 68.55 -51.63
CA THR A 528 -111.64 69.36 -52.82
C THR A 528 -112.97 68.97 -53.45
N ILE A 529 -113.28 67.67 -53.53
CA ILE A 529 -114.57 67.16 -54.04
C ILE A 529 -115.74 67.59 -53.13
N LEU A 530 -115.56 67.54 -51.80
CA LEU A 530 -116.56 68.00 -50.84
C LEU A 530 -116.82 69.51 -50.95
N ASP A 531 -115.76 70.32 -51.09
CA ASP A 531 -115.88 71.76 -51.27
C ASP A 531 -116.67 72.11 -52.55
N GLN A 532 -116.39 71.42 -53.67
CA GLN A 532 -117.15 71.56 -54.92
C GLN A 532 -118.61 71.09 -54.78
N SER A 533 -118.85 70.02 -54.03
CA SER A 533 -120.21 69.51 -53.76
C SER A 533 -121.04 70.49 -52.94
N MET A 534 -120.40 71.12 -51.94
CA MET A 534 -121.00 72.18 -51.14
C MET A 534 -121.38 73.39 -52.01
N GLU A 535 -120.51 73.82 -52.92
CA GLU A 535 -120.81 74.91 -53.87
C GLU A 535 -122.03 74.57 -54.76
N ALA A 536 -122.11 73.35 -55.29
CA ALA A 536 -123.25 72.90 -56.08
C ALA A 536 -124.56 72.88 -55.27
N ILE A 537 -124.52 72.43 -54.01
CA ILE A 537 -125.68 72.44 -53.10
C ILE A 537 -126.15 73.86 -52.81
N LEU A 538 -125.22 74.79 -52.55
CA LEU A 538 -125.55 76.20 -52.32
C LEU A 538 -126.19 76.84 -53.56
N SER A 539 -125.67 76.55 -54.75
CA SER A 539 -126.25 77.00 -56.03
C SER A 539 -127.65 76.42 -56.28
N LEU A 540 -127.89 75.15 -55.93
CA LEU A 540 -129.22 74.54 -55.99
C LEU A 540 -130.19 75.18 -54.99
N GLY A 541 -129.71 75.53 -53.79
CA GLY A 541 -130.48 76.28 -52.79
C GLY A 541 -130.93 77.64 -53.31
N GLU A 542 -130.00 78.42 -53.89
CA GLU A 542 -130.31 79.73 -54.49
C GLU A 542 -131.30 79.60 -55.65
N SER A 543 -131.09 78.62 -56.54
CA SER A 543 -131.98 78.35 -57.67
C SER A 543 -133.39 77.96 -57.21
N SER A 544 -133.49 77.11 -56.18
CA SER A 544 -134.76 76.69 -55.61
C SER A 544 -135.50 77.86 -54.94
N GLN A 545 -134.78 78.78 -54.29
CA GLN A 545 -135.36 80.01 -53.75
C GLN A 545 -135.93 80.91 -54.85
N LYS A 546 -135.19 81.08 -55.96
CA LYS A 546 -135.67 81.84 -57.14
C LYS A 546 -136.91 81.21 -57.76
N ILE A 547 -136.95 79.88 -57.91
CA ILE A 547 -138.12 79.16 -58.41
C ILE A 547 -139.31 79.33 -57.46
N GLY A 548 -139.11 79.22 -56.15
CA GLY A 548 -140.16 79.47 -55.16
C GLY A 548 -140.80 80.83 -55.31
N ALA A 549 -140.00 81.89 -55.47
CA ALA A 549 -140.49 83.25 -55.71
C ALA A 549 -141.30 83.37 -57.02
N ILE A 550 -140.91 82.66 -58.09
CA ILE A 550 -141.66 82.62 -59.36
C ILE A 550 -143.00 81.91 -59.16
N VAL A 551 -143.02 80.79 -58.44
CA VAL A 551 -144.24 80.02 -58.16
C VAL A 551 -145.23 80.82 -57.32
N ASP A 552 -144.76 81.61 -56.36
CA ASP A 552 -145.59 82.54 -55.60
C ASP A 552 -146.24 83.59 -56.52
N ILE A 553 -145.49 84.13 -57.48
CA ILE A 553 -146.02 85.07 -58.48
C ILE A 553 -147.09 84.39 -59.35
N ILE A 554 -146.85 83.17 -59.84
CA ILE A 554 -147.80 82.40 -60.66
C ILE A 554 -149.08 82.13 -59.87
N THR A 555 -148.96 81.73 -58.60
CA THR A 555 -150.11 81.48 -57.72
C THR A 555 -150.97 82.74 -57.59
N ARG A 556 -150.35 83.90 -57.32
CA ARG A 556 -151.08 85.19 -57.29
C ARG A 556 -151.73 85.54 -58.63
N ILE A 557 -151.06 85.30 -59.76
CA ILE A 557 -151.64 85.54 -61.10
C ILE A 557 -152.83 84.62 -61.35
N ALA A 558 -152.72 83.34 -60.98
CA ALA A 558 -153.80 82.37 -61.12
C ALA A 558 -155.01 82.75 -60.25
N ASP A 559 -154.79 83.18 -59.00
CA ASP A 559 -155.84 83.68 -58.11
C ASP A 559 -156.52 84.95 -58.65
N GLN A 560 -155.73 85.90 -59.15
CA GLN A 560 -156.24 87.11 -59.82
C GLN A 560 -157.04 86.76 -61.08
N THR A 561 -156.56 85.81 -61.89
CA THR A 561 -157.23 85.37 -63.12
C THR A 561 -158.53 84.63 -62.80
N ASN A 562 -158.55 83.80 -61.76
CA ASN A 562 -159.74 83.12 -61.26
C ASN A 562 -160.79 84.14 -60.78
N LEU A 563 -160.38 85.20 -60.07
CA LEU A 563 -161.28 86.30 -59.66
C LEU A 563 -161.80 87.11 -60.85
N LEU A 564 -160.94 87.44 -61.82
CA LEU A 564 -161.33 88.14 -63.05
C LEU A 564 -162.32 87.31 -63.88
N ALA A 565 -162.06 86.02 -64.04
CA ALA A 565 -162.91 85.09 -64.77
C ALA A 565 -164.25 84.85 -64.06
N LEU A 566 -164.25 84.77 -62.72
CA LEU A 566 -165.47 84.70 -61.92
C LEU A 566 -166.33 85.97 -62.11
N ASN A 567 -165.70 87.15 -62.05
CA ASN A 567 -166.40 88.42 -62.29
C ASN A 567 -166.96 88.49 -63.73
N ALA A 568 -166.21 88.02 -64.73
CA ALA A 568 -166.67 87.96 -66.11
C ALA A 568 -167.81 86.95 -66.33
N ALA A 569 -167.78 85.78 -65.66
CA ALA A 569 -168.85 84.79 -65.71
C ALA A 569 -170.15 85.32 -65.07
N ILE A 570 -170.04 86.03 -63.95
CA ILE A 570 -171.16 86.71 -63.29
C ILE A 570 -171.82 87.74 -64.22
N GLU A 571 -171.02 88.57 -64.89
CA GLU A 571 -171.56 89.62 -65.77
C GLU A 571 -172.10 89.05 -67.10
N ALA A 572 -171.50 87.97 -67.63
CA ALA A 572 -172.01 87.28 -68.82
C ALA A 572 -173.35 86.54 -68.57
N ALA A 573 -173.61 86.07 -67.35
CA ALA A 573 -174.90 85.52 -66.95
C ALA A 573 -176.02 86.58 -66.86
N ARG A 574 -175.67 87.86 -66.88
CA ARG A 574 -176.57 89.02 -66.68
C ARG A 574 -177.18 89.58 -67.97
N VAL A 575 -176.68 89.20 -69.15
CA VAL A 575 -177.11 89.72 -70.48
C VAL A 575 -177.89 88.66 -71.29
N PRO A 576 -179.15 88.89 -71.73
CA PRO A 576 -179.94 87.89 -72.48
C PRO A 576 -179.45 87.64 -73.91
N GLU A 577 -179.64 86.39 -74.41
CA GLU A 577 -179.31 85.82 -75.74
C GLU A 577 -177.84 85.95 -76.23
N HIS A 578 -177.16 87.07 -76.01
CA HIS A 578 -175.79 87.35 -76.49
C HIS A 578 -174.67 87.03 -75.48
N GLY A 579 -174.97 86.87 -74.18
CA GLY A 579 -173.98 86.58 -73.13
C GLY A 579 -173.55 85.11 -73.00
N LYS A 580 -174.30 84.18 -73.62
CA LYS A 580 -174.09 82.72 -73.50
C LYS A 580 -172.69 82.28 -73.95
N GLY A 581 -172.15 82.84 -75.04
CA GLY A 581 -170.80 82.52 -75.52
C GLY A 581 -169.68 83.05 -74.62
N PHE A 582 -169.85 84.25 -74.04
CA PHE A 582 -168.90 84.84 -73.10
C PHE A 582 -168.88 84.12 -71.75
N ALA A 583 -170.02 83.64 -71.27
CA ALA A 583 -170.12 82.87 -70.02
C ALA A 583 -169.32 81.55 -70.12
N VAL A 584 -169.41 80.85 -71.25
CA VAL A 584 -168.64 79.61 -71.51
C VAL A 584 -167.13 79.89 -71.50
N VAL A 585 -166.68 80.98 -72.15
CA VAL A 585 -165.25 81.35 -72.14
C VAL A 585 -164.80 81.74 -70.73
N ALA A 586 -165.60 82.50 -69.98
CA ALA A 586 -165.26 82.91 -68.63
C ALA A 586 -165.18 81.72 -67.64
N ASP A 587 -166.10 80.75 -67.72
CA ASP A 587 -166.00 79.52 -66.93
C ASP A 587 -164.80 78.64 -67.33
N GLU A 588 -164.46 78.59 -68.63
CA GLU A 588 -163.25 77.88 -69.09
C GLU A 588 -161.96 78.56 -68.59
N VAL A 589 -161.89 79.90 -68.61
CA VAL A 589 -160.76 80.66 -68.04
C VAL A 589 -160.69 80.48 -66.52
N LYS A 590 -161.84 80.45 -65.82
CA LYS A 590 -161.90 80.18 -64.38
C LYS A 590 -161.34 78.80 -64.05
N LYS A 591 -161.75 77.78 -64.81
CA LYS A 591 -161.28 76.41 -64.65
C LYS A 591 -159.77 76.31 -64.91
N LEU A 592 -159.27 76.92 -65.99
CA LEU A 592 -157.83 77.00 -66.30
C LEU A 592 -157.04 77.70 -65.19
N ALA A 593 -157.59 78.77 -64.61
CA ALA A 593 -156.95 79.48 -63.50
C ALA A 593 -156.89 78.64 -62.21
N GLN A 594 -157.95 77.88 -61.89
CA GLN A 594 -157.96 76.91 -60.78
C GLN A 594 -156.98 75.76 -61.00
N GLU A 595 -156.90 75.23 -62.22
CA GLU A 595 -155.92 74.19 -62.58
C GLU A 595 -154.47 74.72 -62.54
N ALA A 596 -154.25 75.98 -62.93
CA ALA A 596 -152.97 76.66 -62.82
C ALA A 596 -152.56 76.88 -61.35
N ALA A 597 -153.49 77.34 -60.49
CA ALA A 597 -153.25 77.51 -59.05
C ALA A 597 -152.95 76.16 -58.38
N GLY A 598 -153.72 75.12 -58.69
CA GLY A 598 -153.48 73.77 -58.17
C GLY A 598 -152.14 73.18 -58.64
N SER A 599 -151.71 73.50 -59.86
CA SER A 599 -150.39 73.09 -60.38
C SER A 599 -149.25 73.89 -59.75
N ALA A 600 -149.42 75.19 -59.55
CA ALA A 600 -148.47 76.05 -58.85
C ALA A 600 -148.28 75.59 -57.39
N GLN A 601 -149.35 75.22 -56.69
CA GLN A 601 -149.26 74.67 -55.32
C GLN A 601 -148.43 73.37 -55.28
N ARG A 602 -148.63 72.45 -56.25
CA ARG A 602 -147.80 71.24 -56.33
C ARG A 602 -146.33 71.54 -56.57
N ILE A 603 -146.02 72.56 -57.40
CA ILE A 603 -144.63 72.99 -57.62
C ILE A 603 -144.08 73.65 -56.33
N HIS A 604 -144.87 74.45 -55.62
CA HIS A 604 -144.47 75.07 -54.36
C HIS A 604 -144.08 74.00 -53.32
N ASP A 605 -144.90 72.97 -53.16
CA ASP A 605 -144.62 71.89 -52.20
C ASP A 605 -143.35 71.10 -52.59
N LEU A 606 -143.13 70.90 -53.90
CA LEU A 606 -141.89 70.28 -54.40
C LEU A 606 -140.66 71.16 -54.16
N VAL A 607 -140.75 72.47 -54.40
CA VAL A 607 -139.65 73.42 -54.12
C VAL A 607 -139.33 73.46 -52.63
N ARG A 608 -140.35 73.43 -51.77
CA ARG A 608 -140.16 73.39 -50.32
C ARG A 608 -139.46 72.11 -49.86
N ALA A 609 -139.81 70.97 -50.47
CA ALA A 609 -139.11 69.71 -50.22
C ALA A 609 -137.64 69.81 -50.65
N ILE A 610 -137.35 70.34 -51.85
CA ILE A 610 -135.98 70.54 -52.35
C ILE A 610 -135.17 71.46 -51.41
N GLN A 611 -135.76 72.56 -50.92
CA GLN A 611 -135.09 73.44 -49.96
C GLN A 611 -134.77 72.73 -48.64
N GLY A 612 -135.67 71.86 -48.15
CA GLY A 612 -135.41 71.01 -46.99
C GLY A 612 -134.25 70.03 -47.24
N ASP A 613 -134.24 69.38 -48.41
CA ASP A 613 -133.17 68.46 -48.81
C ASP A 613 -131.81 69.18 -48.93
N VAL A 614 -131.79 70.43 -49.39
CA VAL A 614 -130.58 71.28 -49.46
C VAL A 614 -130.01 71.56 -48.07
N GLU A 615 -130.83 71.91 -47.07
CA GLU A 615 -130.36 72.14 -45.70
C GLU A 615 -129.82 70.86 -45.07
N VAL A 616 -130.46 69.71 -45.31
CA VAL A 616 -129.94 68.40 -44.88
C VAL A 616 -128.60 68.11 -45.55
N ALA A 617 -128.50 68.31 -46.87
CA ALA A 617 -127.27 68.08 -47.63
C ALA A 617 -126.13 68.98 -47.14
N LYS A 618 -126.40 70.25 -46.83
CA LYS A 618 -125.44 71.20 -46.25
C LYS A 618 -124.89 70.70 -44.91
N ALA A 619 -125.76 70.30 -43.98
CA ALA A 619 -125.34 69.77 -42.69
C ALA A 619 -124.48 68.50 -42.83
N LEU A 620 -124.80 67.63 -43.81
CA LEU A 620 -123.99 66.45 -44.12
C LEU A 620 -122.62 66.82 -44.70
N MET A 621 -122.53 67.85 -45.55
CA MET A 621 -121.25 68.33 -46.08
C MET A 621 -120.36 68.92 -44.99
N GLU A 622 -120.91 69.77 -44.11
CA GLU A 622 -120.17 70.33 -42.96
C GLU A 622 -119.63 69.22 -42.04
N LYS A 623 -120.46 68.20 -41.76
CA LYS A 623 -120.03 67.03 -41.00
C LYS A 623 -118.95 66.22 -41.74
N GLY A 624 -119.07 66.07 -43.06
CA GLY A 624 -118.08 65.41 -43.91
C GLY A 624 -116.72 66.11 -43.87
N THR A 625 -116.70 67.44 -43.98
CA THR A 625 -115.49 68.26 -43.88
C THR A 625 -114.83 68.13 -42.49
N MET A 626 -115.62 68.17 -41.41
CA MET A 626 -115.08 67.91 -40.06
C MET A 626 -114.47 66.50 -39.95
N GLY A 627 -115.14 65.49 -40.50
CA GLY A 627 -114.62 64.13 -40.57
C GLY A 627 -113.29 64.02 -41.32
N MET A 628 -113.11 64.80 -42.38
CA MET A 628 -111.84 64.86 -43.13
C MET A 628 -110.70 65.47 -42.30
N TYR A 629 -110.95 66.55 -41.56
CA TYR A 629 -109.93 67.16 -40.68
C TYR A 629 -109.45 66.19 -39.61
N VAL A 630 -110.38 65.51 -38.94
CA VAL A 630 -110.06 64.48 -37.93
C VAL A 630 -109.31 63.30 -38.57
N GLY A 631 -109.71 62.90 -39.78
CA GLY A 631 -109.02 61.86 -40.55
C GLY A 631 -107.57 62.23 -40.87
N MET A 632 -107.34 63.46 -41.35
CA MET A 632 -106.01 63.98 -41.67
C MET A 632 -105.10 64.02 -40.44
N GLU A 633 -105.60 64.55 -39.31
CA GLU A 633 -104.86 64.58 -38.04
C GLU A 633 -104.48 63.17 -37.57
N THR A 634 -105.39 62.20 -37.71
CA THR A 634 -105.15 60.81 -37.32
C THR A 634 -104.05 60.16 -38.17
N VAL A 635 -104.05 60.40 -39.49
CA VAL A 635 -103.01 59.88 -40.39
C VAL A 635 -101.67 60.54 -40.12
N GLU A 636 -101.63 61.86 -39.87
CA GLU A 636 -100.38 62.57 -39.53
C GLU A 636 -99.76 62.04 -38.23
N ARG A 637 -100.57 61.81 -37.19
CA ARG A 637 -100.12 61.16 -35.95
C ARG A 637 -99.62 59.73 -36.18
N THR A 638 -100.20 59.02 -37.15
CA THR A 638 -99.75 57.68 -37.56
C THR A 638 -98.37 57.74 -38.23
N ASP A 639 -98.14 58.69 -39.16
CA ASP A 639 -96.81 58.89 -39.77
C ASP A 639 -95.75 59.25 -38.73
N GLN A 640 -96.07 60.13 -37.77
CA GLN A 640 -95.16 60.48 -36.67
C GLN A 640 -94.82 59.26 -35.81
N SER A 641 -95.80 58.41 -35.50
CA SER A 641 -95.58 57.17 -34.74
C SER A 641 -94.69 56.21 -35.52
N LEU A 642 -94.92 56.05 -36.82
CA LEU A 642 -94.06 55.23 -37.68
C LEU A 642 -92.65 55.79 -37.81
N ALA A 643 -92.47 57.11 -37.84
CA ALA A 643 -91.15 57.74 -37.82
C ALA A 643 -90.40 57.39 -36.52
N SER A 644 -91.06 57.47 -35.36
CA SER A 644 -90.47 57.05 -34.09
C SER A 644 -90.12 55.55 -34.06
N ILE A 645 -90.95 54.68 -34.66
CA ILE A 645 -90.65 53.25 -34.76
C ILE A 645 -89.42 53.04 -35.66
N SER A 646 -89.28 53.81 -36.75
CA SER A 646 -88.11 53.76 -37.63
C SER A 646 -86.80 54.02 -36.86
N ASP A 647 -86.81 55.02 -35.98
CA ASP A 647 -85.63 55.36 -35.18
C ASP A 647 -85.26 54.23 -34.20
N ILE A 648 -86.27 53.64 -33.53
CA ILE A 648 -86.10 52.51 -32.61
C ILE A 648 -85.55 51.28 -33.34
N VAL A 649 -86.10 50.96 -34.51
CA VAL A 649 -85.64 49.83 -35.33
C VAL A 649 -84.20 50.05 -35.82
N GLY A 650 -83.86 51.27 -36.23
CA GLY A 650 -82.48 51.63 -36.60
C GLY A 650 -81.51 51.50 -35.43
N GLU A 651 -81.93 51.82 -34.21
CA GLU A 651 -81.13 51.58 -33.00
C GLU A 651 -80.97 50.08 -32.70
N MET A 652 -82.03 49.28 -32.83
CA MET A 652 -81.97 47.83 -32.70
C MET A 652 -80.97 47.20 -33.68
N ALA A 653 -80.98 47.62 -34.95
CA ALA A 653 -80.02 47.13 -35.94
C ALA A 653 -78.57 47.46 -35.54
N ARG A 654 -78.30 48.67 -35.05
CA ARG A 654 -76.96 49.05 -34.57
C ARG A 654 -76.52 48.22 -33.37
N MET A 655 -77.41 48.00 -32.39
CA MET A 655 -77.12 47.16 -31.23
C MET A 655 -76.83 45.71 -31.62
N ALA A 656 -77.64 45.14 -32.51
CA ALA A 656 -77.46 43.79 -33.03
C ALA A 656 -76.09 43.63 -33.71
N ASN A 657 -75.68 44.57 -34.56
CA ASN A 657 -74.36 44.53 -35.19
C ASN A 657 -73.22 44.64 -34.15
N ALA A 658 -73.36 45.53 -33.16
CA ALA A 658 -72.37 45.68 -32.10
C ALA A 658 -72.20 44.40 -31.26
N ILE A 659 -73.29 43.67 -31.00
CA ILE A 659 -73.25 42.38 -30.31
C ILE A 659 -72.52 41.35 -31.18
N ALA A 660 -72.82 41.25 -32.48
CA ALA A 660 -72.15 40.33 -33.39
C ALA A 660 -70.63 40.59 -33.46
N GLU A 661 -70.21 41.85 -33.53
CA GLU A 661 -68.79 42.23 -33.49
C GLU A 661 -68.12 41.92 -32.14
N ALA A 662 -68.84 42.11 -31.02
CA ALA A 662 -68.35 41.74 -29.69
C ALA A 662 -68.16 40.22 -29.57
N SER A 663 -69.16 39.44 -29.97
CA SER A 663 -69.09 37.97 -29.96
C SER A 663 -67.97 37.44 -30.87
N SER A 664 -67.72 38.05 -32.02
CA SER A 664 -66.59 37.67 -32.89
C SER A 664 -65.23 37.89 -32.21
N ARG A 665 -65.07 38.99 -31.45
CA ARG A 665 -63.85 39.24 -30.67
C ARG A 665 -63.71 38.28 -29.50
N GLU A 666 -64.80 37.99 -28.79
CA GLU A 666 -64.80 37.03 -27.68
C GLU A 666 -64.45 35.60 -28.14
N LEU A 667 -64.90 35.19 -29.33
CA LEU A 667 -64.49 33.91 -29.94
C LEU A 667 -62.97 33.84 -30.18
N ALA A 668 -62.38 34.91 -30.74
CA ALA A 668 -60.93 34.95 -30.96
C ALA A 668 -60.13 34.93 -29.64
N GLU A 669 -60.61 35.61 -28.60
CA GLU A 669 -59.98 35.54 -27.26
C GLU A 669 -60.18 34.16 -26.62
N SER A 670 -61.33 33.51 -26.84
CA SER A 670 -61.58 32.14 -26.38
C SER A 670 -60.60 31.14 -27.01
N GLU A 671 -60.26 31.30 -28.30
CA GLU A 671 -59.23 30.49 -28.97
C GLU A 671 -57.84 30.70 -28.35
N ARG A 672 -57.45 31.96 -28.09
CA ARG A 672 -56.17 32.25 -27.41
C ARG A 672 -56.08 31.67 -26.01
N LEU A 673 -57.19 31.69 -25.26
CA LEU A 673 -57.26 31.06 -23.95
C LEU A 673 -57.10 29.54 -24.07
N ALA A 674 -57.71 28.91 -25.07
CA ALA A 674 -57.54 27.49 -25.33
C ALA A 674 -56.08 27.11 -25.64
N ASP A 675 -55.37 27.94 -26.42
CA ASP A 675 -53.93 27.74 -26.66
C ASP A 675 -53.09 27.91 -25.38
N SER A 676 -53.44 28.88 -24.54
CA SER A 676 -52.78 29.09 -23.24
C SER A 676 -52.99 27.90 -22.29
N LEU A 677 -54.18 27.27 -22.31
CA LEU A 677 -54.46 26.05 -21.55
C LEU A 677 -53.66 24.85 -22.06
N ARG A 678 -53.46 24.71 -23.37
CA ARG A 678 -52.59 23.67 -23.94
C ARG A 678 -51.15 23.83 -23.46
N ALA A 679 -50.62 25.06 -23.49
CA ALA A 679 -49.27 25.34 -23.00
C ALA A 679 -49.15 25.08 -21.49
N MET A 680 -50.18 25.42 -20.71
CA MET A 680 -50.22 25.10 -19.28
C MET A 680 -50.21 23.58 -19.04
N LYS A 681 -50.96 22.82 -19.83
CA LYS A 681 -50.97 21.36 -19.75
C LYS A 681 -49.58 20.76 -20.02
N GLU A 682 -48.90 21.22 -21.07
CA GLU A 682 -47.53 20.79 -21.39
C GLU A 682 -46.54 21.11 -20.26
N GLN A 683 -46.70 22.27 -19.62
CA GLN A 683 -45.89 22.66 -18.47
C GLN A 683 -46.14 21.74 -17.27
N VAL A 684 -47.39 21.36 -16.99
CA VAL A 684 -47.75 20.42 -15.91
C VAL A 684 -47.18 19.04 -16.19
N GLU A 685 -47.28 18.53 -17.42
CA GLU A 685 -46.67 17.25 -17.84
C GLU A 685 -45.15 17.26 -17.68
N THR A 686 -44.49 18.36 -18.04
CA THR A 686 -43.04 18.54 -17.85
C THR A 686 -42.66 18.55 -16.36
N THR A 687 -43.48 19.22 -15.54
CA THR A 687 -43.27 19.30 -14.09
C THR A 687 -43.46 17.93 -13.43
N ALA A 688 -44.41 17.13 -13.91
CA ALA A 688 -44.59 15.74 -13.48
C ALA A 688 -43.33 14.91 -13.74
N GLY A 689 -42.77 14.98 -14.95
CA GLY A 689 -41.53 14.29 -15.29
C GLY A 689 -40.34 14.74 -14.43
N ALA A 690 -40.25 16.03 -14.10
CA ALA A 690 -39.21 16.54 -13.20
C ALA A 690 -39.32 15.96 -11.78
N TYR A 691 -40.54 15.74 -11.25
CA TYR A 691 -40.70 15.11 -9.94
C TYR A 691 -40.42 13.60 -9.96
N GLU A 692 -40.72 12.91 -11.06
CA GLU A 692 -40.28 11.52 -11.24
C GLU A 692 -38.74 11.41 -11.20
N GLU A 693 -38.04 12.34 -11.87
CA GLU A 693 -36.57 12.39 -11.87
C GLU A 693 -36.00 12.73 -10.48
N ILE A 694 -36.62 13.65 -9.76
CA ILE A 694 -36.25 13.96 -8.36
C ILE A 694 -36.47 12.73 -7.46
N GLY A 695 -37.57 11.99 -7.64
CA GLY A 695 -37.83 10.74 -6.93
C GLY A 695 -36.74 9.70 -7.18
N ALA A 696 -36.36 9.49 -8.44
CA ALA A 696 -35.26 8.58 -8.81
C ALA A 696 -33.91 9.03 -8.20
N SER A 697 -33.59 10.33 -8.25
CA SER A 697 -32.36 10.86 -7.66
C SER A 697 -32.35 10.70 -6.13
N SER A 698 -33.50 10.82 -5.48
CA SER A 698 -33.66 10.59 -4.04
C SER A 698 -33.40 9.12 -3.65
N GLU A 699 -33.83 8.16 -4.47
CA GLU A 699 -33.51 6.74 -4.28
C GLU A 699 -31.99 6.48 -4.41
N GLU A 700 -31.33 7.09 -5.40
CA GLU A 700 -29.88 6.99 -5.56
C GLU A 700 -29.13 7.61 -4.37
N GLN A 701 -29.56 8.77 -3.89
CA GLN A 701 -28.97 9.41 -2.71
C GLN A 701 -29.17 8.58 -1.44
N THR A 702 -30.31 7.90 -1.30
CA THR A 702 -30.56 6.97 -0.20
C THR A 702 -29.54 5.83 -0.21
N ALA A 703 -29.32 5.23 -1.38
CA ALA A 703 -28.34 4.15 -1.54
C ALA A 703 -26.92 4.62 -1.23
N ALA A 704 -26.50 5.77 -1.76
CA ALA A 704 -25.18 6.35 -1.52
C ALA A 704 -24.95 6.69 -0.04
N THR A 705 -25.97 7.24 0.64
CA THR A 705 -25.90 7.59 2.07
C THR A 705 -25.84 6.33 2.96
N THR A 706 -26.53 5.27 2.56
CA THR A 706 -26.44 3.96 3.22
C THR A 706 -25.04 3.37 3.09
N GLU A 707 -24.41 3.47 1.91
CA GLU A 707 -23.03 3.03 1.68
C GLU A 707 -22.01 3.88 2.46
N LEU A 708 -22.22 5.19 2.55
CA LEU A 708 -21.40 6.09 3.40
C LEU A 708 -21.45 5.67 4.86
N THR A 709 -22.64 5.38 5.38
CA THR A 709 -22.83 4.92 6.76
C THR A 709 -22.09 3.61 7.02
N SER A 710 -22.25 2.62 6.14
CA SER A 710 -21.52 1.34 6.22
C SER A 710 -20.00 1.51 6.14
N THR A 711 -19.52 2.43 5.31
CA THR A 711 -18.09 2.74 5.19
C THR A 711 -17.55 3.42 6.45
N ALA A 712 -18.32 4.33 7.04
CA ALA A 712 -17.97 4.99 8.29
C ALA A 712 -17.92 3.99 9.46
N GLU A 713 -18.89 3.08 9.58
CA GLU A 713 -18.85 1.98 10.57
C GLU A 713 -17.59 1.13 10.43
N ARG A 714 -17.20 0.78 9.18
CA ARG A 714 -15.95 0.06 8.92
C ARG A 714 -14.72 0.86 9.31
N LEU A 715 -14.67 2.16 9.05
CA LEU A 715 -13.56 3.03 9.47
C LEU A 715 -13.46 3.11 10.99
N SER A 716 -14.59 3.24 11.68
CA SER A 716 -14.64 3.24 13.15
C SER A 716 -14.09 1.92 13.70
N HIS A 717 -14.52 0.77 13.15
CA HIS A 717 -14.01 -0.54 13.57
C HIS A 717 -12.50 -0.71 13.29
N ILE A 718 -11.99 -0.20 12.17
CA ILE A 718 -10.55 -0.23 11.87
C ILE A 718 -9.77 0.64 12.85
N ALA A 719 -10.26 1.83 13.14
CA ALA A 719 -9.68 2.75 14.12
C ALA A 719 -9.65 2.14 15.52
N GLU A 720 -10.75 1.52 15.96
CA GLU A 720 -10.85 0.84 17.26
C GLU A 720 -9.84 -0.33 17.35
N LYS A 721 -9.73 -1.13 16.28
CA LYS A 721 -8.72 -2.20 16.20
C LYS A 721 -7.29 -1.67 16.22
N LEU A 722 -7.01 -0.54 15.56
CA LEU A 722 -5.70 0.13 15.62
C LEU A 722 -5.40 0.62 17.05
N GLN A 723 -6.37 1.24 17.71
CA GLN A 723 -6.23 1.66 19.11
C GLN A 723 -5.96 0.47 20.03
N GLU A 724 -6.66 -0.66 19.85
CA GLU A 724 -6.44 -1.87 20.64
C GLU A 724 -5.03 -2.45 20.43
N MET A 725 -4.56 -2.51 19.18
CA MET A 725 -3.19 -2.94 18.88
C MET A 725 -2.13 -2.01 19.49
N VAL A 726 -2.38 -0.70 19.47
CA VAL A 726 -1.47 0.30 20.03
C VAL A 726 -1.54 0.33 21.56
N ALA A 727 -2.68 0.03 22.17
CA ALA A 727 -2.85 -0.04 23.62
C ALA A 727 -1.99 -1.14 24.27
N HIS A 728 -1.54 -2.13 23.50
CA HIS A 728 -0.55 -3.11 23.95
C HIS A 728 0.82 -2.47 24.24
N PHE A 729 1.14 -1.35 23.58
CA PHE A 729 2.38 -0.62 23.81
C PHE A 729 2.24 0.39 24.95
N LYS A 730 3.07 0.23 26.00
CA LYS A 730 3.17 1.24 27.07
C LYS A 730 4.09 2.37 26.63
N LEU A 731 3.55 3.59 26.58
CA LEU A 731 4.24 4.79 26.09
C LEU A 731 4.78 5.70 27.19
N SER A 732 4.30 5.53 28.42
CA SER A 732 4.68 6.32 29.61
C SER A 732 4.82 5.46 30.85
#